data_AF-A0A8J4SC83-F1
#
_entry.id   AF-A0A8J4SC83-F1
#
_cell.length_a   1.000
_cell.length_b   1.000
_cell.length_c   1.000
_cell.angle_alpha   90.00
_cell.angle_beta   90.00
_cell.angle_gamma   90.00
#
_symmetry.space_group_name_H-M   'P 1'
#
loop_
_entity.id
_entity.type
_entity.pdbx_description
1 polymer ?
#
loop_
_entity_poly.entity_id
_entity_poly.type
_entity_poly.pdbx_seq_one_letter_code
_entity_poly.pdbx_strand_id
1 'polypeptide(L)'
;MSLSNSNSNEQLPTVDEHHACEYLGTALTIFVIGASGDLAKKKTYPSLFALYVMGYLPEHVVIVGYARSPKNDVDFRAQIAPWIKPKNSEYEAKKEAFLNKLIYRSGAYDSAEDVGKVSKEMEALEEAKGSSVINRLFYFAIPPSVFVPIGTSIKKAALTTRGWNRLIVEKPFGHDLSSFNKLSADMGALYGEDEIYRIDHYLGKEMVQNLLILRFANAIYEPIWNRNYISSVTITFKEDIGTQGRGGYFDSYGIIRDVMQNHLLQVLSLVAMEPPARAAGKDYSNYIRDEKVKVLNCIEPIKLENTVLGQYQGDKERNEPGYLEDPTVPKGSVTPTFATTVMYVNNPRWAGVPFIMKAGKALNERKGEIRVQFKAPPGAEHMFPGVKIPVQELVMRLQPDEAVYIKMNVKSPGLQTKAISSELDLSYAERYEGAEVPDAYTRLILDVLRGKQAAFVRDDELRAAWTIFTPLLDEIEGQKVKPLPYAFGSRGPKESDELVNKVGFQYHHANRKGPRSAEHRKFKRPHELSPGAVVSTSFEAFDAKPTTYTWNTSQGTDDALPPVINEEIAANETSTTAEESVNKLETMDASDVASSVPSSPRATASSSSDGETTALLQHAQQLQRKKDTMKSIKEDQEQEEQELRRSRRKRRPVELLSPSEELPHSKSPNKRRIISAKNEMVEILIRARPAVQVTAVARAAAAKKEEKKKRTQPLVKRKKNTPKKEKETRVILSPVQDEKKKTPLKKRSSKARRSLEPAYSYESQTEYVSNLIAELYEEQEQDDRGMYNISRDTVVTETSTCKRSQEVQDLSMEEFRRLMTYGEVSVESVSSTILPFLRLGEEDVFFDLGCGTGKILVQAALQTPCKTTIGIELMQNRVQEGEKALARLEERDIPILRGKRIEVLQGDICEPPDEAGLMNATVVFINNVMFGPVLMLKVMALLKDMRKLKRVVMLRKICERHGNEKCTRAGNYCIDYVHPPEEAEIDVSWADKTSVYLYESLEYSLGELRRQMINMQSPTVQSPTPKGKGKKQSSHVPPVSHADFEAKLDAVAS
;
A
#
# COMPACT_ATOMS: atom_id res chain seq x y z
N MET A 1 -16.01 29.30 -7.33
CA MET A 1 -17.47 29.31 -7.09
C MET A 1 -17.70 28.50 -5.82
N SER A 2 -18.35 29.05 -4.81
CA SER A 2 -18.87 28.25 -3.70
C SER A 2 -20.13 27.56 -4.19
N LEU A 3 -20.14 26.22 -4.24
CA LEU A 3 -21.39 25.48 -4.42
C LEU A 3 -22.23 25.70 -3.15
N SER A 4 -23.43 26.25 -3.33
CA SER A 4 -24.35 26.58 -2.25
C SER A 4 -24.91 25.32 -1.58
N ASN A 5 -25.12 25.39 -0.26
CA ASN A 5 -25.72 24.32 0.54
C ASN A 5 -27.02 23.80 -0.09
N SER A 6 -26.92 22.65 -0.73
CA SER A 6 -28.01 21.87 -1.29
C SER A 6 -27.76 20.42 -0.88
N ASN A 7 -28.83 19.73 -0.47
CA ASN A 7 -28.80 18.41 0.20
C ASN A 7 -28.14 18.38 1.59
N SER A 8 -28.55 19.27 2.51
CA SER A 8 -28.29 19.13 3.96
C SER A 8 -29.14 18.03 4.63
N ASN A 9 -29.41 16.93 3.91
CA ASN A 9 -30.24 15.81 4.36
C ASN A 9 -29.59 14.43 4.11
N GLU A 10 -28.46 14.39 3.38
CA GLU A 10 -27.49 13.31 3.54
C GLU A 10 -26.74 13.57 4.86
N GLN A 11 -27.18 12.89 5.94
CA GLN A 11 -26.34 12.76 7.11
C GLN A 11 -25.02 12.06 6.69
N LEU A 12 -23.89 12.49 7.26
CA LEU A 12 -22.66 11.70 7.16
C LEU A 12 -22.98 10.27 7.63
N PRO A 13 -22.59 9.22 6.87
CA PRO A 13 -23.02 7.86 7.16
C PRO A 13 -22.72 7.50 8.62
N THR A 14 -23.75 7.03 9.29
CA THR A 14 -23.76 6.54 10.67
C THR A 14 -22.57 5.62 10.88
N VAL A 15 -21.71 5.98 11.84
CA VAL A 15 -20.47 5.25 12.06
C VAL A 15 -20.82 3.82 12.50
N ASP A 16 -20.34 2.84 11.73
CA ASP A 16 -20.33 1.39 11.99
C ASP A 16 -21.55 0.52 11.58
N GLU A 17 -22.49 1.00 10.75
CA GLU A 17 -23.58 0.14 10.21
C GLU A 17 -23.13 -1.11 9.41
N HIS A 18 -21.87 -1.16 8.97
CA HIS A 18 -21.32 -2.28 8.19
C HIS A 18 -20.19 -3.08 8.87
N HIS A 19 -19.89 -2.81 10.14
CA HIS A 19 -18.89 -3.57 10.89
C HIS A 19 -19.31 -3.81 12.34
N ALA A 20 -20.03 -4.92 12.57
CA ALA A 20 -20.56 -5.28 13.87
C ALA A 20 -19.50 -5.20 14.99
N CYS A 21 -19.77 -4.37 16.01
CA CYS A 21 -19.00 -4.32 17.24
C CYS A 21 -19.36 -5.50 18.17
N GLU A 22 -19.20 -6.73 17.67
CA GLU A 22 -19.54 -8.00 18.36
C GLU A 22 -18.92 -8.10 19.76
N TYR A 23 -17.73 -7.53 19.95
CA TYR A 23 -17.03 -7.49 21.24
C TYR A 23 -17.78 -6.72 22.34
N LEU A 24 -18.75 -5.85 22.00
CA LEU A 24 -19.58 -5.14 23.00
C LEU A 24 -20.49 -6.10 23.78
N GLY A 25 -20.85 -7.25 23.21
CA GLY A 25 -21.56 -8.33 23.90
C GLY A 25 -20.66 -9.25 24.75
N THR A 26 -19.37 -8.94 24.89
CA THR A 26 -18.38 -9.79 25.57
C THR A 26 -17.74 -9.08 26.77
N ALA A 27 -17.21 -9.85 27.73
CA ALA A 27 -16.40 -9.27 28.78
C ALA A 27 -15.03 -8.81 28.21
N LEU A 28 -14.62 -7.59 28.58
CA LEU A 28 -13.32 -7.01 28.18
C LEU A 28 -12.56 -6.52 29.42
N THR A 29 -11.30 -6.95 29.52
CA THR A 29 -10.35 -6.42 30.51
C THR A 29 -9.14 -5.81 29.79
N ILE A 30 -8.81 -4.56 30.14
CA ILE A 30 -7.72 -3.78 29.54
C ILE A 30 -6.62 -3.56 30.58
N PHE A 31 -5.49 -4.25 30.40
CA PHE A 31 -4.28 -4.10 31.21
C PHE A 31 -3.39 -3.01 30.63
N VAL A 32 -3.29 -1.86 31.30
CA VAL A 32 -2.36 -0.78 30.93
C VAL A 32 -1.05 -0.98 31.69
N ILE A 33 -0.13 -1.70 31.05
CA ILE A 33 1.22 -1.94 31.57
C ILE A 33 2.02 -0.63 31.45
N GLY A 34 2.58 -0.15 32.56
CA GLY A 34 3.24 1.16 32.61
C GLY A 34 2.28 2.32 32.92
N ALA A 35 1.12 2.06 33.53
CA ALA A 35 0.06 3.06 33.79
C ALA A 35 0.49 4.34 34.52
N SER A 36 1.58 4.32 35.30
CA SER A 36 2.15 5.52 35.93
C SER A 36 2.94 6.43 34.97
N GLY A 37 3.20 5.95 33.75
CA GLY A 37 4.07 6.55 32.74
C GLY A 37 3.46 7.74 32.00
N ASP A 38 4.33 8.43 31.25
CA ASP A 38 3.99 9.70 30.61
C ASP A 38 3.05 9.53 29.41
N LEU A 39 3.24 8.47 28.62
CA LEU A 39 2.34 8.08 27.51
C LEU A 39 0.96 7.68 28.02
N ALA A 40 0.90 6.83 29.05
CA ALA A 40 -0.36 6.28 29.57
C ALA A 40 -1.33 7.40 29.97
N LYS A 41 -0.87 8.37 30.77
CA LYS A 41 -1.70 9.50 31.21
C LYS A 41 -1.98 10.52 30.09
N LYS A 42 -1.04 10.77 29.18
CA LYS A 42 -1.19 11.79 28.11
C LYS A 42 -1.94 11.33 26.86
N LYS A 43 -2.04 10.01 26.61
CA LYS A 43 -2.69 9.43 25.43
C LYS A 43 -3.61 8.26 25.77
N THR A 44 -3.09 7.19 26.37
CA THR A 44 -3.84 5.93 26.52
C THR A 44 -5.15 6.10 27.31
N TYR A 45 -5.12 6.73 28.49
CA TYR A 45 -6.34 6.96 29.28
C TYR A 45 -7.30 7.98 28.65
N PRO A 46 -6.85 9.14 28.12
CA PRO A 46 -7.72 10.03 27.34
C PRO A 46 -8.38 9.36 26.13
N SER A 47 -7.70 8.46 25.43
CA SER A 47 -8.28 7.71 24.30
C SER A 47 -9.26 6.62 24.74
N LEU A 48 -8.97 5.88 25.81
CA LEU A 48 -9.93 4.94 26.41
C LEU A 48 -11.19 5.65 26.92
N PHE A 49 -11.03 6.86 27.47
CA PHE A 49 -12.16 7.70 27.88
C PHE A 49 -12.99 8.18 26.68
N ALA A 50 -12.38 8.57 25.57
CA ALA A 50 -13.11 8.91 24.35
C ALA A 50 -13.92 7.71 23.83
N LEU A 51 -13.31 6.51 23.76
CA LEU A 51 -14.03 5.29 23.37
C LEU A 51 -15.18 4.94 24.34
N TYR A 52 -15.00 5.16 25.64
CA TYR A 52 -16.06 4.99 26.62
C TYR A 52 -17.23 5.94 26.39
N VAL A 53 -16.95 7.23 26.17
CA VAL A 53 -18.00 8.24 25.92
C VAL A 53 -18.78 7.94 24.65
N MET A 54 -18.08 7.54 23.58
CA MET A 54 -18.63 7.17 22.28
C MET A 54 -19.32 5.78 22.24
N GLY A 55 -19.38 5.04 23.36
CA GLY A 55 -20.03 3.72 23.42
C GLY A 55 -19.22 2.56 22.84
N TYR A 56 -17.95 2.77 22.48
CA TYR A 56 -17.06 1.76 21.90
C TYR A 56 -16.28 0.91 22.91
N LEU A 57 -16.59 1.01 24.21
CA LEU A 57 -16.17 0.03 25.21
C LEU A 57 -17.40 -0.71 25.74
N PRO A 58 -17.34 -2.03 26.01
CA PRO A 58 -18.44 -2.76 26.65
C PRO A 58 -18.82 -2.11 27.98
N GLU A 59 -20.10 -2.09 28.32
CA GLU A 59 -20.62 -1.43 29.53
C GLU A 59 -19.85 -1.86 30.80
N HIS A 60 -19.53 -3.15 30.89
CA HIS A 60 -18.82 -3.77 32.01
C HIS A 60 -17.32 -3.98 31.72
N VAL A 61 -16.68 -3.10 30.94
CA VAL A 61 -15.22 -3.06 30.78
C VAL A 61 -14.51 -2.85 32.13
N VAL A 62 -13.41 -3.57 32.34
CA VAL A 62 -12.48 -3.36 33.47
C VAL A 62 -11.16 -2.83 32.92
N ILE A 63 -10.61 -1.78 33.53
CA ILE A 63 -9.37 -1.15 33.09
C ILE A 63 -8.39 -1.14 34.26
N VAL A 64 -7.38 -2.01 34.20
CA VAL A 64 -6.38 -2.18 35.27
C VAL A 64 -5.03 -1.59 34.86
N GLY A 65 -4.56 -0.59 35.60
CA GLY A 65 -3.22 -0.06 35.49
C GLY A 65 -2.22 -0.90 36.27
N TYR A 66 -1.10 -1.27 35.65
CA TYR A 66 -0.05 -2.09 36.28
C TYR A 66 1.34 -1.45 36.13
N ALA A 67 2.02 -1.18 37.25
CA ALA A 67 3.41 -0.74 37.25
C ALA A 67 4.11 -1.01 38.59
N ARG A 68 5.42 -0.72 38.67
CA ARG A 68 6.23 -0.97 39.89
C ARG A 68 5.99 0.02 41.04
N SER A 69 5.32 1.15 40.80
CA SER A 69 5.11 2.17 41.84
C SER A 69 4.00 1.72 42.81
N PRO A 70 4.21 1.75 44.14
CA PRO A 70 3.15 1.48 45.10
C PRO A 70 2.13 2.64 45.06
N LYS A 71 0.85 2.29 44.87
CA LYS A 71 -0.26 3.25 44.75
C LYS A 71 -1.60 2.51 44.88
N ASN A 72 -2.64 3.19 45.40
CA ASN A 72 -4.01 2.70 45.49
C ASN A 72 -4.90 3.31 44.37
N ASP A 73 -6.15 2.82 44.26
CA ASP A 73 -7.09 3.23 43.22
C ASP A 73 -7.46 4.73 43.27
N VAL A 74 -7.51 5.34 44.47
CA VAL A 74 -7.85 6.76 44.65
C VAL A 74 -6.71 7.66 44.17
N ASP A 75 -5.49 7.42 44.64
CA ASP A 75 -4.27 8.11 44.22
C ASP A 75 -3.96 7.94 42.74
N PHE A 76 -4.49 6.88 42.12
CA PHE A 76 -4.38 6.64 40.70
C PHE A 76 -5.42 7.43 39.89
N ARG A 77 -6.70 7.37 40.26
CA ARG A 77 -7.76 8.19 39.64
C ARG A 77 -7.42 9.67 39.72
N ALA A 78 -6.95 10.16 40.88
CA ALA A 78 -6.49 11.53 41.08
C ALA A 78 -5.28 11.92 40.19
N GLN A 79 -4.38 10.98 39.86
CA GLN A 79 -3.28 11.23 38.93
C GLN A 79 -3.75 11.36 37.47
N ILE A 80 -4.77 10.60 37.07
CA ILE A 80 -5.25 10.52 35.68
C ILE A 80 -6.29 11.61 35.36
N ALA A 81 -7.17 11.96 36.31
CA ALA A 81 -8.27 12.91 36.11
C ALA A 81 -7.88 14.28 35.50
N PRO A 82 -6.71 14.90 35.79
CA PRO A 82 -6.30 16.17 35.16
C PRO A 82 -5.90 16.05 33.67
N TRP A 83 -5.58 14.84 33.20
CA TRP A 83 -5.23 14.58 31.80
C TRP A 83 -6.45 14.20 30.96
N ILE A 84 -7.50 13.69 31.61
CA ILE A 84 -8.83 13.55 31.01
C ILE A 84 -9.48 14.93 30.94
N LYS A 85 -9.45 15.51 29.74
CA LYS A 85 -10.07 16.79 29.39
C LYS A 85 -11.30 16.56 28.50
N PRO A 86 -12.51 16.55 29.06
CA PRO A 86 -13.76 16.53 28.29
C PRO A 86 -13.83 17.63 27.23
N LYS A 87 -14.48 17.31 26.11
CA LYS A 87 -14.66 18.23 24.98
C LYS A 87 -15.95 19.06 25.09
N ASN A 88 -16.94 18.54 25.82
CA ASN A 88 -18.25 19.14 26.04
C ASN A 88 -18.84 18.65 27.38
N SER A 89 -20.06 19.08 27.71
CA SER A 89 -20.79 18.69 28.92
C SER A 89 -21.13 17.19 29.01
N GLU A 90 -21.40 16.52 27.89
CA GLU A 90 -21.73 15.09 27.84
C GLU A 90 -20.51 14.23 28.22
N TYR A 91 -19.33 14.57 27.69
CA TYR A 91 -18.06 13.96 28.10
C TYR A 91 -17.81 14.19 29.60
N GLU A 92 -18.01 15.41 30.13
CA GLU A 92 -17.76 15.71 31.56
C GLU A 92 -18.70 14.91 32.48
N ALA A 93 -19.99 14.80 32.13
CA ALA A 93 -20.95 13.97 32.87
C ALA A 93 -20.56 12.48 32.94
N LYS A 94 -19.85 11.96 31.93
CA LYS A 94 -19.37 10.57 31.86
C LYS A 94 -17.99 10.35 32.53
N LYS A 95 -17.28 11.41 32.94
CA LYS A 95 -15.89 11.35 33.42
C LYS A 95 -15.72 10.57 34.73
N GLU A 96 -16.51 10.88 35.76
CA GLU A 96 -16.40 10.17 37.04
C GLU A 96 -16.85 8.71 36.92
N ALA A 97 -17.83 8.41 36.07
CA ALA A 97 -18.24 7.04 35.76
C ALA A 97 -17.11 6.24 35.08
N PHE A 98 -16.30 6.89 34.22
CA PHE A 98 -15.10 6.28 33.64
C PHE A 98 -13.98 6.09 34.68
N LEU A 99 -13.66 7.13 35.46
CA LEU A 99 -12.61 7.07 36.50
C LEU A 99 -12.89 5.95 37.50
N ASN A 100 -14.14 5.71 37.87
CA ASN A 100 -14.51 4.63 38.78
C ASN A 100 -14.35 3.22 38.21
N LYS A 101 -14.20 3.05 36.88
CA LYS A 101 -13.81 1.78 36.22
C LYS A 101 -12.30 1.53 36.20
N LEU A 102 -11.50 2.50 36.65
CA LEU A 102 -10.04 2.37 36.72
C LEU A 102 -9.60 1.72 38.03
N ILE A 103 -8.86 0.62 37.91
CA ILE A 103 -8.19 -0.11 39.00
C ILE A 103 -6.67 0.03 38.82
N TYR A 104 -5.89 -0.02 39.89
CA TYR A 104 -4.43 0.03 39.88
C TYR A 104 -3.82 -1.01 40.81
N ARG A 105 -2.88 -1.82 40.31
CA ARG A 105 -2.15 -2.81 41.10
C ARG A 105 -0.65 -2.71 40.83
N SER A 106 0.14 -2.81 41.90
CA SER A 106 1.60 -2.68 41.83
C SER A 106 2.30 -4.03 41.82
N GLY A 107 3.31 -4.21 40.97
CA GLY A 107 4.11 -5.44 40.92
C GLY A 107 5.32 -5.35 39.99
N ALA A 108 6.17 -6.39 40.01
CA ALA A 108 7.34 -6.47 39.13
C ALA A 108 6.96 -6.94 37.72
N TYR A 109 7.68 -6.48 36.69
CA TYR A 109 7.36 -6.80 35.30
C TYR A 109 7.82 -8.20 34.89
N ASP A 110 8.90 -8.67 35.50
CA ASP A 110 9.52 -9.98 35.39
C ASP A 110 8.94 -11.03 36.36
N SER A 111 7.95 -10.65 37.19
CA SER A 111 7.26 -11.55 38.12
C SER A 111 5.96 -12.08 37.52
N ALA A 112 5.98 -13.33 37.07
CA ALA A 112 4.78 -14.08 36.72
C ALA A 112 3.85 -14.30 37.92
N GLU A 113 4.37 -14.28 39.15
CA GLU A 113 3.58 -14.39 40.38
C GLU A 113 2.75 -13.13 40.63
N ASP A 114 3.34 -11.94 40.48
CA ASP A 114 2.64 -10.66 40.67
C ASP A 114 1.60 -10.43 39.57
N VAL A 115 1.96 -10.71 38.32
CA VAL A 115 1.02 -10.69 37.19
C VAL A 115 -0.12 -11.69 37.39
N GLY A 116 0.17 -12.88 37.93
CA GLY A 116 -0.84 -13.90 38.25
C GLY A 116 -1.78 -13.52 39.40
N LYS A 117 -1.30 -12.79 40.42
CA LYS A 117 -2.16 -12.24 41.49
C LYS A 117 -3.20 -11.27 40.90
N VAL A 118 -2.75 -10.36 40.02
CA VAL A 118 -3.64 -9.40 39.35
C VAL A 118 -4.56 -10.10 38.36
N SER A 119 -4.10 -11.12 37.63
CA SER A 119 -4.97 -11.90 36.74
C SER A 119 -6.14 -12.54 37.49
N LYS A 120 -5.87 -13.19 38.63
CA LYS A 120 -6.92 -13.82 39.46
C LYS A 120 -7.94 -12.82 40.03
N GLU A 121 -7.50 -11.61 40.35
CA GLU A 121 -8.42 -10.53 40.72
C GLU A 121 -9.31 -10.13 39.54
N MET A 122 -8.75 -10.02 38.33
CA MET A 122 -9.53 -9.72 37.13
C MET A 122 -10.46 -10.89 36.73
N GLU A 123 -10.05 -12.15 36.93
CA GLU A 123 -10.85 -13.35 36.69
C GLU A 123 -12.15 -13.32 37.51
N ALA A 124 -12.06 -12.99 38.80
CA ALA A 124 -13.25 -12.83 39.65
C ALA A 124 -14.17 -11.69 39.17
N LEU A 125 -13.60 -10.57 38.68
CA LEU A 125 -14.36 -9.45 38.12
C LEU A 125 -14.94 -9.75 36.72
N GLU A 126 -14.37 -10.69 35.97
CA GLU A 126 -14.89 -11.17 34.69
C GLU A 126 -16.01 -12.20 34.90
N GLU A 127 -15.84 -13.12 35.86
CA GLU A 127 -16.82 -14.16 36.21
C GLU A 127 -18.08 -13.59 36.86
N ALA A 128 -17.97 -12.54 37.67
CA ALA A 128 -19.12 -11.84 38.25
C ALA A 128 -20.11 -11.26 37.22
N LYS A 129 -19.73 -11.19 35.93
CA LYS A 129 -20.58 -10.72 34.82
C LYS A 129 -21.29 -11.85 34.07
N GLY A 130 -20.96 -13.13 34.35
CA GLY A 130 -21.55 -14.29 33.69
C GLY A 130 -21.26 -14.45 32.19
N SER A 131 -20.36 -13.64 31.60
CA SER A 131 -20.08 -13.71 30.15
C SER A 131 -19.28 -14.96 29.80
N SER A 132 -19.72 -15.67 28.76
CA SER A 132 -19.04 -16.85 28.22
C SER A 132 -17.73 -16.49 27.51
N VAL A 133 -17.67 -15.32 26.87
CA VAL A 133 -16.50 -14.82 26.14
C VAL A 133 -15.79 -13.73 26.94
N ILE A 134 -14.51 -13.97 27.25
CA ILE A 134 -13.62 -13.01 27.92
C ILE A 134 -12.47 -12.67 26.99
N ASN A 135 -12.34 -11.39 26.67
CA ASN A 135 -11.30 -10.82 25.84
C ASN A 135 -10.34 -9.97 26.69
N ARG A 136 -9.03 -10.06 26.42
CA ARG A 136 -7.99 -9.32 27.16
C ARG A 136 -7.07 -8.53 26.25
N LEU A 137 -6.94 -7.24 26.55
CA LEU A 137 -6.08 -6.30 25.85
C LEU A 137 -4.94 -5.86 26.78
N PHE A 138 -3.69 -6.06 26.37
CA PHE A 138 -2.51 -5.63 27.11
C PHE A 138 -1.82 -4.47 26.36
N TYR A 139 -1.81 -3.28 26.96
CA TYR A 139 -1.15 -2.10 26.39
C TYR A 139 0.21 -1.90 27.05
N PHE A 140 1.30 -2.03 26.29
CA PHE A 140 2.67 -1.88 26.78
C PHE A 140 3.15 -0.41 26.68
N ALA A 141 2.68 0.44 27.59
CA ALA A 141 3.15 1.83 27.74
C ALA A 141 4.48 1.90 28.54
N ILE A 142 5.45 1.08 28.13
CA ILE A 142 6.74 0.81 28.81
C ILE A 142 7.92 0.84 27.83
N PRO A 143 9.18 0.95 28.30
CA PRO A 143 10.35 0.86 27.43
C PRO A 143 10.52 -0.54 26.79
N PRO A 144 11.06 -0.65 25.57
CA PRO A 144 11.20 -1.94 24.87
C PRO A 144 12.04 -2.99 25.59
N SER A 145 13.00 -2.58 26.44
CA SER A 145 13.79 -3.48 27.29
C SER A 145 12.95 -4.25 28.32
N VAL A 146 11.69 -3.86 28.54
CA VAL A 146 10.74 -4.50 29.45
C VAL A 146 9.72 -5.39 28.72
N PHE A 147 9.59 -5.27 27.38
CA PHE A 147 8.58 -6.02 26.59
C PHE A 147 8.67 -7.54 26.76
N VAL A 148 9.86 -8.12 26.58
CA VAL A 148 10.07 -9.58 26.67
C VAL A 148 9.88 -10.09 28.11
N PRO A 149 10.41 -9.42 29.18
CA PRO A 149 10.06 -9.73 30.56
C PRO A 149 8.55 -9.76 30.85
N ILE A 150 7.80 -8.69 30.56
CA ILE A 150 6.37 -8.65 30.89
C ILE A 150 5.53 -9.56 29.99
N GLY A 151 5.92 -9.72 28.72
CA GLY A 151 5.32 -10.72 27.83
C GLY A 151 5.50 -12.13 28.37
N THR A 152 6.69 -12.47 28.89
CA THR A 152 6.95 -13.77 29.53
C THR A 152 6.08 -13.98 30.78
N SER A 153 5.91 -12.94 31.60
CA SER A 153 5.05 -12.99 32.79
C SER A 153 3.57 -13.15 32.43
N ILE A 154 3.08 -12.37 31.46
CA ILE A 154 1.69 -12.42 30.97
C ILE A 154 1.39 -13.76 30.30
N LYS A 155 2.26 -14.26 29.41
CA LYS A 155 2.07 -15.55 28.70
C LYS A 155 1.97 -16.74 29.66
N LYS A 156 2.59 -16.65 30.84
CA LYS A 156 2.55 -17.68 31.90
C LYS A 156 1.35 -17.58 32.83
N ALA A 157 0.80 -16.38 33.05
CA ALA A 157 -0.03 -16.12 34.23
C ALA A 157 -1.24 -15.18 34.04
N ALA A 158 -1.47 -14.62 32.84
CA ALA A 158 -2.56 -13.67 32.62
C ALA A 158 -3.32 -13.78 31.28
N LEU A 159 -3.07 -14.78 30.43
CA LEU A 159 -3.90 -14.97 29.24
C LEU A 159 -5.25 -15.63 29.55
N THR A 160 -6.30 -15.18 28.89
CA THR A 160 -7.62 -15.84 28.89
C THR A 160 -7.65 -16.95 27.83
N THR A 161 -8.33 -18.06 28.14
CA THR A 161 -8.67 -19.12 27.18
C THR A 161 -10.11 -19.02 26.65
N ARG A 162 -10.90 -18.07 27.16
CA ARG A 162 -12.31 -17.85 26.83
C ARG A 162 -12.55 -16.78 25.76
N GLY A 163 -11.51 -16.33 25.07
CA GLY A 163 -11.60 -15.29 24.03
C GLY A 163 -10.23 -14.87 23.54
N TRP A 164 -10.13 -13.73 22.86
CA TRP A 164 -8.87 -13.25 22.30
C TRP A 164 -7.96 -12.60 23.35
N ASN A 165 -6.65 -12.72 23.11
CA ASN A 165 -5.61 -11.96 23.79
C ASN A 165 -4.94 -11.07 22.74
N ARG A 166 -4.80 -9.77 22.99
CA ARG A 166 -4.15 -8.83 22.07
C ARG A 166 -3.18 -7.91 22.81
N LEU A 167 -2.04 -7.62 22.17
CA LEU A 167 -0.93 -6.89 22.75
C LEU A 167 -0.61 -5.65 21.92
N ILE A 168 -0.91 -4.47 22.45
CA ILE A 168 -0.44 -3.20 21.88
C ILE A 168 1.00 -2.95 22.36
N VAL A 169 1.92 -2.76 21.42
CA VAL A 169 3.33 -2.46 21.71
C VAL A 169 3.78 -1.19 20.99
N GLU A 170 4.63 -0.41 21.67
CA GLU A 170 5.04 0.94 21.26
C GLU A 170 6.45 0.98 20.66
N LYS A 171 6.71 1.99 19.83
CA LYS A 171 8.06 2.26 19.31
C LYS A 171 8.99 2.73 20.45
N PRO A 172 10.32 2.51 20.39
CA PRO A 172 11.09 2.00 19.25
C PRO A 172 11.20 0.47 19.15
N PHE A 173 11.00 -0.07 17.95
CA PHE A 173 11.14 -1.50 17.65
C PHE A 173 12.57 -1.82 17.20
N GLY A 174 13.51 -1.81 18.14
CA GLY A 174 14.95 -1.84 17.85
C GLY A 174 15.52 -0.46 17.50
N HIS A 175 16.82 -0.40 17.20
CA HIS A 175 17.54 0.78 16.69
C HIS A 175 18.28 0.51 15.38
N ASP A 176 18.29 -0.74 14.92
CA ASP A 176 18.86 -1.22 13.67
C ASP A 176 18.19 -2.57 13.32
N LEU A 177 18.54 -3.13 12.16
CA LEU A 177 18.05 -4.44 11.74
C LEU A 177 18.41 -5.58 12.72
N SER A 178 19.55 -5.53 13.39
CA SER A 178 20.03 -6.61 14.28
C SER A 178 19.25 -6.69 15.59
N SER A 179 19.14 -5.55 16.27
CA SER A 179 18.35 -5.34 17.49
C SER A 179 16.86 -5.53 17.24
N PHE A 180 16.33 -5.12 16.07
CA PHE A 180 14.97 -5.47 15.66
C PHE A 180 14.82 -6.98 15.46
N ASN A 181 15.69 -7.63 14.68
CA ASN A 181 15.62 -9.07 14.44
C ASN A 181 15.63 -9.88 15.74
N LYS A 182 16.38 -9.44 16.75
CA LYS A 182 16.35 -10.04 18.09
C LYS A 182 15.00 -9.82 18.80
N LEU A 183 14.53 -8.58 18.90
CA LEU A 183 13.25 -8.26 19.56
C LEU A 183 12.06 -8.98 18.89
N SER A 184 12.09 -9.07 17.55
CA SER A 184 11.20 -9.86 16.70
C SER A 184 11.17 -11.33 17.11
N ALA A 185 12.34 -11.98 17.19
CA ALA A 185 12.44 -13.39 17.58
C ALA A 185 12.01 -13.63 19.04
N ASP A 186 12.48 -12.78 19.97
CA ASP A 186 12.17 -12.92 21.41
C ASP A 186 10.66 -12.73 21.69
N MET A 187 9.97 -11.84 20.97
CA MET A 187 8.52 -11.63 21.10
C MET A 187 7.70 -12.67 20.30
N GLY A 188 8.15 -13.07 19.11
CA GLY A 188 7.49 -14.09 18.29
C GLY A 188 7.58 -15.50 18.87
N ALA A 189 8.53 -15.75 19.78
CA ALA A 189 8.56 -16.96 20.62
C ALA A 189 7.48 -16.98 21.71
N LEU A 190 6.84 -15.83 22.00
CA LEU A 190 5.80 -15.68 23.03
C LEU A 190 4.40 -15.49 22.44
N TYR A 191 4.25 -14.85 21.28
CA TYR A 191 2.96 -14.44 20.73
C TYR A 191 2.86 -14.55 19.20
N GLY A 192 1.65 -14.83 18.71
CA GLY A 192 1.32 -14.81 17.28
C GLY A 192 1.34 -13.40 16.68
N GLU A 193 1.55 -13.30 15.37
CA GLU A 193 1.55 -12.03 14.64
C GLU A 193 0.15 -11.39 14.57
N ASP A 194 -0.90 -12.17 14.81
CA ASP A 194 -2.30 -11.77 15.02
C ASP A 194 -2.59 -11.32 16.47
N GLU A 195 -1.82 -11.77 17.46
CA GLU A 195 -1.88 -11.26 18.84
C GLU A 195 -1.19 -9.89 18.97
N ILE A 196 -0.18 -9.58 18.16
CA ILE A 196 0.68 -8.37 18.30
C ILE A 196 0.17 -7.19 17.44
N TYR A 197 0.04 -6.02 18.06
CA TYR A 197 -0.37 -4.76 17.45
C TYR A 197 0.72 -3.69 17.67
N ARG A 198 1.66 -3.59 16.72
CA ARG A 198 2.76 -2.61 16.76
C ARG A 198 2.29 -1.24 16.30
N ILE A 199 2.26 -0.27 17.21
CA ILE A 199 1.79 1.09 16.92
C ILE A 199 2.83 1.86 16.10
N ASP A 200 2.37 2.34 14.95
CA ASP A 200 2.80 3.62 14.41
C ASP A 200 1.58 4.57 14.45
N HIS A 201 1.63 5.59 15.32
CA HIS A 201 0.51 6.52 15.49
C HIS A 201 0.23 7.42 14.28
N TYR A 202 1.10 7.46 13.26
CA TYR A 202 0.78 8.12 11.99
C TYR A 202 -0.25 7.31 11.17
N LEU A 203 -0.28 5.98 11.28
CA LEU A 203 -1.30 5.16 10.64
C LEU A 203 -2.69 5.42 11.21
N GLY A 204 -2.80 5.85 12.47
CA GLY A 204 -4.07 6.23 13.11
C GLY A 204 -4.62 7.60 12.68
N LYS A 205 -3.91 8.38 11.85
CA LYS A 205 -4.35 9.71 11.41
C LYS A 205 -5.36 9.63 10.27
N GLU A 206 -6.41 10.45 10.35
CA GLU A 206 -7.51 10.51 9.38
C GLU A 206 -7.01 10.65 7.93
N MET A 207 -6.12 11.60 7.66
CA MET A 207 -5.59 11.84 6.32
C MET A 207 -4.61 10.77 5.82
N VAL A 208 -4.11 9.90 6.71
CA VAL A 208 -3.27 8.75 6.34
C VAL A 208 -4.15 7.55 6.02
N GLN A 209 -5.24 7.33 6.77
CA GLN A 209 -6.29 6.36 6.41
C GLN A 209 -6.97 6.70 5.07
N ASN A 210 -7.25 7.99 4.83
CA ASN A 210 -7.88 8.46 3.59
C ASN A 210 -7.03 8.18 2.32
N LEU A 211 -5.73 7.87 2.44
CA LEU A 211 -4.91 7.50 1.27
C LEU A 211 -5.48 6.31 0.49
N LEU A 212 -6.06 5.31 1.16
CA LEU A 212 -6.62 4.14 0.49
C LEU A 212 -7.88 4.50 -0.32
N ILE A 213 -8.77 5.32 0.26
CA ILE A 213 -10.00 5.77 -0.39
C ILE A 213 -9.69 6.75 -1.53
N LEU A 214 -8.83 7.74 -1.28
CA LEU A 214 -8.44 8.74 -2.28
C LEU A 214 -7.78 8.10 -3.50
N ARG A 215 -6.95 7.05 -3.31
CA ARG A 215 -6.29 6.37 -4.43
C ARG A 215 -7.17 5.36 -5.16
N PHE A 216 -7.93 4.54 -4.43
CA PHE A 216 -8.56 3.35 -5.01
C PHE A 216 -10.08 3.42 -5.18
N ALA A 217 -10.77 4.39 -4.55
CA ALA A 217 -12.21 4.62 -4.75
C ALA A 217 -12.50 5.76 -5.76
N ASN A 218 -11.47 6.31 -6.43
CA ASN A 218 -11.58 7.50 -7.26
C ASN A 218 -10.97 7.26 -8.66
N ALA A 219 -11.84 7.10 -9.66
CA ALA A 219 -11.45 6.88 -11.06
C ALA A 219 -10.59 8.01 -11.67
N ILE A 220 -10.62 9.21 -11.08
CA ILE A 220 -9.76 10.35 -11.49
C ILE A 220 -8.31 10.24 -10.99
N TYR A 221 -8.04 9.42 -9.96
CA TYR A 221 -6.73 9.37 -9.31
C TYR A 221 -5.91 8.14 -9.67
N GLU A 222 -6.50 6.93 -9.73
CA GLU A 222 -5.73 5.70 -10.04
C GLU A 222 -4.97 5.80 -11.37
N PRO A 223 -5.58 6.17 -12.52
CA PRO A 223 -4.91 6.15 -13.81
C PRO A 223 -3.73 7.12 -13.93
N ILE A 224 -3.70 8.16 -13.09
CA ILE A 224 -2.60 9.13 -13.00
C ILE A 224 -1.61 8.81 -11.86
N TRP A 225 -1.84 7.75 -11.08
CA TRP A 225 -1.02 7.38 -9.92
C TRP A 225 0.20 6.52 -10.29
N ASN A 226 0.98 6.98 -11.27
CA ASN A 226 2.12 6.25 -11.80
C ASN A 226 3.15 7.18 -12.46
N ARG A 227 4.33 6.62 -12.78
CA ARG A 227 5.48 7.26 -13.43
C ARG A 227 5.22 7.93 -14.77
N ASN A 228 4.09 7.70 -15.45
CA ASN A 228 3.79 8.38 -16.71
C ASN A 228 3.32 9.82 -16.45
N TYR A 229 2.64 10.06 -15.32
CA TYR A 229 2.06 11.34 -14.95
C TYR A 229 2.76 12.01 -13.76
N ILE A 230 3.24 11.24 -12.78
CA ILE A 230 3.94 11.78 -11.60
C ILE A 230 5.41 12.06 -11.94
N SER A 231 5.89 13.23 -11.51
CA SER A 231 7.28 13.67 -11.64
C SER A 231 8.09 13.37 -10.36
N SER A 232 7.50 13.60 -9.19
CA SER A 232 8.14 13.33 -7.89
C SER A 232 7.09 13.26 -6.77
N VAL A 233 7.39 12.52 -5.70
CA VAL A 233 6.59 12.49 -4.47
C VAL A 233 7.43 13.05 -3.32
N THR A 234 6.90 14.03 -2.58
CA THR A 234 7.56 14.61 -1.41
C THR A 234 6.69 14.39 -0.16
N ILE A 235 7.28 13.79 0.87
CA ILE A 235 6.63 13.52 2.17
C ILE A 235 7.41 14.29 3.24
N THR A 236 6.71 15.19 3.95
CA THR A 236 7.31 16.18 4.84
C THR A 236 6.77 16.04 6.26
N PHE A 237 7.68 15.94 7.23
CA PHE A 237 7.43 16.11 8.66
C PHE A 237 8.24 17.30 9.17
N LYS A 238 7.58 18.21 9.89
CA LYS A 238 8.21 19.38 10.50
C LYS A 238 7.62 19.62 11.88
N GLU A 239 8.48 19.92 12.83
CA GLU A 239 8.15 20.48 14.13
C GLU A 239 8.82 21.85 14.28
N ASP A 240 8.08 22.82 14.77
CA ASP A 240 8.56 24.17 15.14
C ASP A 240 9.21 24.21 16.53
N ILE A 241 9.07 23.14 17.30
CA ILE A 241 9.74 22.92 18.59
C ILE A 241 11.08 22.19 18.43
N GLY A 242 12.04 22.48 19.32
CA GLY A 242 13.27 21.69 19.49
C GLY A 242 13.07 20.41 20.31
N THR A 243 14.12 19.89 20.95
CA THR A 243 14.04 18.70 21.82
C THR A 243 13.41 18.95 23.20
N GLN A 244 13.22 20.21 23.60
CA GLN A 244 12.51 20.59 24.84
C GLN A 244 13.00 19.84 26.09
N GLY A 245 14.32 19.86 26.35
CA GLY A 245 14.92 19.21 27.52
C GLY A 245 14.94 17.67 27.49
N ARG A 246 14.53 17.06 26.37
CA ARG A 246 14.67 15.62 26.10
C ARG A 246 15.83 15.32 25.14
N GLY A 247 16.78 16.25 25.01
CA GLY A 247 17.89 16.17 24.07
C GLY A 247 18.69 14.88 24.16
N GLY A 248 19.10 14.46 25.37
CA GLY A 248 19.87 13.24 25.61
C GLY A 248 19.12 11.93 25.32
N TYR A 249 17.77 11.93 25.41
CA TYR A 249 16.99 10.78 24.91
C TYR A 249 17.00 10.77 23.38
N PHE A 250 16.76 11.92 22.75
CA PHE A 250 16.77 12.04 21.28
C PHE A 250 18.16 11.76 20.68
N ASP A 251 19.23 12.08 21.40
CA ASP A 251 20.63 11.85 21.00
C ASP A 251 20.93 10.37 20.73
N SER A 252 20.24 9.46 21.42
CA SER A 252 20.37 8.01 21.24
C SER A 252 19.64 7.45 20.01
N TYR A 253 18.94 8.29 19.24
CA TYR A 253 18.11 7.85 18.10
C TYR A 253 18.29 8.71 16.84
N GLY A 254 18.29 10.04 16.98
CA GLY A 254 18.26 11.00 15.89
C GLY A 254 16.94 11.03 15.10
N ILE A 255 16.77 12.04 14.25
CA ILE A 255 15.54 12.28 13.49
C ILE A 255 15.16 11.12 12.55
N ILE A 256 16.15 10.37 12.07
CA ILE A 256 15.96 9.25 11.15
C ILE A 256 15.19 8.12 11.85
N ARG A 257 15.60 7.73 13.06
CA ARG A 257 14.90 6.71 13.85
C ARG A 257 13.65 7.25 14.54
N ASP A 258 13.63 8.53 14.94
CA ASP A 258 12.44 9.15 15.57
C ASP A 258 11.27 9.30 14.58
N VAL A 259 11.52 9.59 13.30
CA VAL A 259 10.45 10.00 12.37
C VAL A 259 10.54 9.36 10.98
N MET A 260 11.74 9.22 10.40
CA MET A 260 11.85 8.88 8.98
C MET A 260 11.65 7.38 8.70
N GLN A 261 12.29 6.52 9.49
CA GLN A 261 12.23 5.05 9.35
C GLN A 261 10.84 4.47 9.63
N ASN A 262 10.04 5.15 10.46
CA ASN A 262 8.67 4.79 10.80
C ASN A 262 7.66 5.71 10.10
N HIS A 263 7.31 6.86 10.70
CA HIS A 263 6.17 7.67 10.26
C HIS A 263 6.17 8.05 8.77
N LEU A 264 7.32 8.48 8.23
CA LEU A 264 7.40 8.86 6.80
C LEU A 264 7.41 7.65 5.87
N LEU A 265 8.10 6.56 6.22
CA LEU A 265 8.12 5.33 5.42
C LEU A 265 6.76 4.61 5.43
N GLN A 266 6.04 4.65 6.56
CA GLN A 266 4.66 4.15 6.64
C GLN A 266 3.74 4.90 5.68
N VAL A 267 3.80 6.23 5.67
CA VAL A 267 3.06 7.05 4.69
C VAL A 267 3.51 6.77 3.25
N LEU A 268 4.82 6.58 3.02
CA LEU A 268 5.36 6.21 1.70
C LEU A 268 4.76 4.91 1.19
N SER A 269 4.68 3.87 2.03
CA SER A 269 4.11 2.58 1.65
C SER A 269 2.64 2.71 1.19
N LEU A 270 1.83 3.52 1.88
CA LEU A 270 0.43 3.77 1.52
C LEU A 270 0.27 4.63 0.26
N VAL A 271 1.21 5.55 0.01
CA VAL A 271 1.25 6.34 -1.24
C VAL A 271 1.70 5.49 -2.44
N ALA A 272 2.57 4.51 -2.24
CA ALA A 272 3.21 3.76 -3.32
C ALA A 272 2.63 2.35 -3.59
N MET A 273 1.94 1.72 -2.64
CA MET A 273 1.38 0.36 -2.78
C MET A 273 0.49 0.19 -4.02
N GLU A 274 0.45 -0.99 -4.62
CA GLU A 274 -0.56 -1.32 -5.64
C GLU A 274 -1.96 -1.46 -4.99
N PRO A 275 -3.05 -1.49 -5.77
CA PRO A 275 -4.38 -1.80 -5.23
C PRO A 275 -4.38 -3.14 -4.49
N PRO A 276 -4.73 -3.19 -3.18
CA PRO A 276 -4.78 -4.44 -2.44
C PRO A 276 -6.01 -5.25 -2.84
N ALA A 277 -5.90 -6.58 -2.87
CA ALA A 277 -6.98 -7.47 -3.31
C ALA A 277 -8.32 -7.27 -2.56
N ARG A 278 -8.27 -6.78 -1.32
CA ARG A 278 -9.40 -6.14 -0.62
C ARG A 278 -8.90 -5.01 0.29
N ALA A 279 -9.60 -3.90 0.32
CA ALA A 279 -9.37 -2.78 1.25
C ALA A 279 -10.37 -2.73 2.43
N ALA A 280 -11.37 -3.62 2.45
CA ALA A 280 -12.39 -3.74 3.50
C ALA A 280 -12.94 -5.19 3.58
N GLY A 281 -13.85 -5.45 4.53
CA GLY A 281 -14.46 -6.77 4.75
C GLY A 281 -13.62 -7.69 5.65
N LYS A 282 -13.84 -9.01 5.57
CA LYS A 282 -13.09 -9.99 6.38
C LYS A 282 -11.64 -10.16 5.88
N ASP A 283 -10.71 -10.32 6.82
CA ASP A 283 -9.28 -10.64 6.64
C ASP A 283 -8.45 -9.62 5.79
N TYR A 284 -9.07 -8.50 5.41
CA TYR A 284 -8.51 -7.47 4.51
C TYR A 284 -7.17 -6.85 4.98
N SER A 285 -6.93 -6.88 6.29
CA SER A 285 -5.71 -6.35 6.91
C SER A 285 -4.43 -7.03 6.44
N ASN A 286 -4.50 -8.23 5.87
CA ASN A 286 -3.33 -8.88 5.27
C ASN A 286 -3.06 -8.37 3.85
N TYR A 287 -4.06 -8.22 2.99
CA TYR A 287 -3.86 -7.73 1.61
C TYR A 287 -3.28 -6.30 1.59
N ILE A 288 -3.70 -5.43 2.52
CA ILE A 288 -3.09 -4.10 2.68
C ILE A 288 -1.62 -4.21 3.09
N ARG A 289 -1.30 -5.03 4.12
CA ARG A 289 0.08 -5.16 4.62
C ARG A 289 1.01 -5.87 3.65
N ASP A 290 0.51 -6.84 2.89
CA ASP A 290 1.28 -7.52 1.82
C ASP A 290 1.72 -6.53 0.74
N GLU A 291 0.83 -5.66 0.27
CA GLU A 291 1.15 -4.63 -0.75
C GLU A 291 2.03 -3.49 -0.21
N LYS A 292 1.94 -3.14 1.09
CA LYS A 292 2.91 -2.27 1.76
C LYS A 292 4.31 -2.90 1.77
N VAL A 293 4.43 -4.15 2.23
CA VAL A 293 5.71 -4.90 2.31
C VAL A 293 6.34 -5.09 0.93
N LYS A 294 5.54 -5.43 -0.08
CA LYS A 294 5.94 -5.55 -1.50
C LYS A 294 6.62 -4.27 -2.01
N VAL A 295 6.10 -3.09 -1.66
CA VAL A 295 6.73 -1.80 -1.99
C VAL A 295 8.05 -1.60 -1.26
N LEU A 296 8.11 -1.88 0.05
CA LEU A 296 9.35 -1.71 0.82
C LEU A 296 10.47 -2.62 0.30
N ASN A 297 10.14 -3.84 -0.14
CA ASN A 297 11.09 -4.76 -0.78
C ASN A 297 11.58 -4.28 -2.17
N CYS A 298 10.95 -3.27 -2.76
CA CYS A 298 11.41 -2.62 -3.99
C CYS A 298 12.24 -1.35 -3.74
N ILE A 299 12.60 -1.03 -2.49
CA ILE A 299 13.42 0.14 -2.14
C ILE A 299 14.84 -0.32 -1.80
N GLU A 300 15.84 0.17 -2.54
CA GLU A 300 17.26 -0.04 -2.20
C GLU A 300 17.63 0.63 -0.86
N PRO A 301 18.61 0.09 -0.10
CA PRO A 301 19.16 0.77 1.06
C PRO A 301 19.66 2.18 0.72
N ILE A 302 19.37 3.13 1.62
CA ILE A 302 19.67 4.54 1.40
C ILE A 302 21.19 4.75 1.43
N LYS A 303 21.69 5.54 0.48
CA LYS A 303 23.10 5.92 0.33
C LYS A 303 23.29 7.35 0.82
N LEU A 304 24.36 7.62 1.58
CA LEU A 304 24.63 8.94 2.16
C LEU A 304 24.68 10.08 1.12
N GLU A 305 25.12 9.79 -0.11
CA GLU A 305 25.11 10.73 -1.26
C GLU A 305 23.72 11.28 -1.65
N ASN A 306 22.64 10.58 -1.24
CA ASN A 306 21.24 10.96 -1.47
C ASN A 306 20.56 11.48 -0.19
N THR A 307 21.35 11.80 0.85
CA THR A 307 20.87 12.29 2.14
C THR A 307 21.58 13.58 2.55
N VAL A 308 20.81 14.56 3.03
CA VAL A 308 21.29 15.79 3.67
C VAL A 308 20.92 15.77 5.14
N LEU A 309 21.92 15.85 6.02
CA LEU A 309 21.76 15.89 7.48
C LEU A 309 21.91 17.30 8.03
N GLY A 310 21.13 17.65 9.05
CA GLY A 310 21.23 18.94 9.72
C GLY A 310 21.05 18.87 11.24
N GLN A 311 21.60 19.86 11.94
CA GLN A 311 21.50 20.04 13.39
C GLN A 311 21.20 21.51 13.71
N TYR A 312 20.21 21.78 14.57
CA TYR A 312 19.77 23.16 14.82
C TYR A 312 20.69 23.92 15.79
N GLN A 313 20.94 25.19 15.44
CA GLN A 313 21.58 26.20 16.28
C GLN A 313 20.52 27.13 16.89
N GLY A 314 20.84 27.72 18.05
CA GLY A 314 19.89 28.57 18.79
C GLY A 314 19.53 29.86 18.07
N ASP A 315 18.36 30.40 18.39
CA ASP A 315 17.86 31.68 17.91
C ASP A 315 17.73 32.65 19.10
N LYS A 316 18.56 33.68 19.10
CA LYS A 316 18.63 34.70 20.16
C LYS A 316 17.42 35.63 20.18
N GLU A 317 16.75 35.82 19.05
CA GLU A 317 15.53 36.66 18.96
C GLU A 317 14.32 35.90 19.52
N ARG A 318 14.31 34.57 19.39
CA ARG A 318 13.30 33.67 20.00
C ARG A 318 13.58 33.29 21.45
N ASN A 319 14.81 33.50 21.92
CA ASN A 319 15.32 32.93 23.18
C ASN A 319 15.22 31.38 23.21
N GLU A 320 15.44 30.74 22.07
CA GLU A 320 15.41 29.27 21.90
C GLU A 320 16.84 28.72 21.78
N PRO A 321 17.29 27.81 22.67
CA PRO A 321 18.66 27.31 22.69
C PRO A 321 18.96 26.36 21.53
N GLY A 322 20.23 26.26 21.13
CA GLY A 322 20.72 25.30 20.15
C GLY A 322 20.72 23.85 20.66
N TYR A 323 20.82 22.87 19.76
CA TYR A 323 20.78 21.45 20.15
C TYR A 323 21.94 21.07 21.09
N LEU A 324 23.14 21.58 20.83
CA LEU A 324 24.32 21.38 21.69
C LEU A 324 24.34 22.28 22.93
N GLU A 325 23.35 23.15 23.13
CA GLU A 325 23.20 23.99 24.33
C GLU A 325 22.38 23.27 25.40
N ASP A 326 21.44 22.39 25.02
CA ASP A 326 20.73 21.46 25.92
C ASP A 326 21.75 20.74 26.84
N PRO A 327 21.62 20.82 28.18
CA PRO A 327 22.59 20.23 29.11
C PRO A 327 22.52 18.70 29.14
N THR A 328 21.49 18.08 28.54
CA THR A 328 21.36 16.63 28.41
C THR A 328 22.06 16.08 27.15
N VAL A 329 22.55 16.94 26.24
CA VAL A 329 23.20 16.56 24.99
C VAL A 329 24.74 16.63 25.12
N PRO A 330 25.49 15.62 24.68
CA PRO A 330 26.96 15.67 24.62
C PRO A 330 27.43 16.85 23.76
N LYS A 331 28.36 17.67 24.26
CA LYS A 331 28.81 18.90 23.58
C LYS A 331 29.53 18.68 22.23
N GLY A 332 29.85 17.44 21.88
CA GLY A 332 30.36 17.03 20.57
C GLY A 332 29.41 16.15 19.75
N SER A 333 28.11 16.13 20.07
CA SER A 333 27.12 15.30 19.36
C SER A 333 27.01 15.68 17.87
N VAL A 334 27.05 14.66 17.02
CA VAL A 334 26.76 14.75 15.58
C VAL A 334 25.34 14.30 15.23
N THR A 335 24.48 14.10 16.23
CA THR A 335 23.12 13.58 16.00
C THR A 335 22.30 14.55 15.13
N PRO A 336 21.71 14.07 14.02
CA PRO A 336 20.88 14.90 13.16
C PRO A 336 19.51 15.18 13.78
N THR A 337 19.16 16.46 13.90
CA THR A 337 17.81 16.94 14.25
C THR A 337 16.97 17.20 13.00
N PHE A 338 17.59 17.16 11.82
CA PHE A 338 17.00 17.28 10.49
C PHE A 338 17.62 16.27 9.53
N ALA A 339 16.81 15.68 8.65
CA ALA A 339 17.27 14.86 7.55
C ALA A 339 16.35 15.01 6.32
N THR A 340 16.94 15.12 5.14
CA THR A 340 16.25 14.96 3.85
C THR A 340 16.91 13.82 3.09
N THR A 341 16.12 12.88 2.59
CA THR A 341 16.58 11.70 1.86
C THR A 341 15.79 11.55 0.56
N VAL A 342 16.47 11.17 -0.52
CA VAL A 342 15.83 10.71 -1.76
C VAL A 342 15.98 9.20 -1.89
N MET A 343 14.90 8.52 -2.26
CA MET A 343 14.87 7.09 -2.57
C MET A 343 13.98 6.82 -3.79
N TYR A 344 14.04 5.60 -4.31
CA TYR A 344 13.28 5.16 -5.48
C TYR A 344 12.59 3.84 -5.17
N VAL A 345 11.34 3.70 -5.62
CA VAL A 345 10.60 2.42 -5.59
C VAL A 345 10.82 1.75 -6.94
N ASN A 346 11.66 0.72 -6.96
CA ASN A 346 12.12 0.04 -8.17
C ASN A 346 11.08 -0.98 -8.68
N ASN A 347 9.86 -0.52 -8.99
CA ASN A 347 8.78 -1.31 -9.58
C ASN A 347 8.22 -0.66 -10.87
N PRO A 348 7.39 -1.35 -11.67
CA PRO A 348 6.85 -0.80 -12.92
C PRO A 348 6.03 0.50 -12.76
N ARG A 349 5.32 0.68 -11.65
CA ARG A 349 4.52 1.89 -11.37
C ARG A 349 5.40 3.12 -11.10
N TRP A 350 6.57 2.93 -10.46
CA TRP A 350 7.37 4.03 -9.89
C TRP A 350 8.79 4.18 -10.47
N ALA A 351 9.26 3.29 -11.35
CA ALA A 351 10.63 3.29 -11.86
C ALA A 351 11.10 4.66 -12.38
N GLY A 352 12.05 5.28 -11.65
CA GLY A 352 12.64 6.59 -11.95
C GLY A 352 11.93 7.79 -11.30
N VAL A 353 10.84 7.60 -10.55
CA VAL A 353 10.18 8.66 -9.76
C VAL A 353 10.88 8.77 -8.40
N PRO A 354 11.49 9.92 -8.05
CA PRO A 354 12.07 10.13 -6.73
C PRO A 354 10.98 10.30 -5.67
N PHE A 355 11.13 9.55 -4.58
CA PHE A 355 10.45 9.75 -3.32
C PHE A 355 11.38 10.51 -2.37
N ILE A 356 10.98 11.72 -2.02
CA ILE A 356 11.71 12.66 -1.16
C ILE A 356 11.07 12.63 0.23
N MET A 357 11.83 12.24 1.25
CA MET A 357 11.40 12.35 2.65
C MET A 357 12.19 13.45 3.35
N LYS A 358 11.50 14.43 3.95
CA LYS A 358 12.10 15.59 4.67
C LYS A 358 11.54 15.64 6.08
N ALA A 359 12.37 15.41 7.08
CA ALA A 359 12.01 15.38 8.50
C ALA A 359 12.88 16.36 9.30
N GLY A 360 12.31 17.11 10.25
CA GLY A 360 13.13 17.85 11.21
C GLY A 360 12.38 18.60 12.31
N LYS A 361 13.13 18.93 13.37
CA LYS A 361 12.71 19.73 14.53
C LYS A 361 13.28 21.16 14.44
N ALA A 362 12.77 22.09 15.25
CA ALA A 362 13.16 23.50 15.27
C ALA A 362 13.06 24.20 13.89
N LEU A 363 11.98 23.93 13.14
CA LEU A 363 11.72 24.48 11.81
C LEU A 363 10.67 25.61 11.81
N ASN A 364 10.44 26.26 10.67
CA ASN A 364 9.58 27.45 10.57
C ASN A 364 8.06 27.22 10.77
N GLU A 365 7.60 25.98 10.88
CA GLU A 365 6.18 25.59 11.02
C GLU A 365 6.09 24.12 11.47
N ARG A 366 5.13 23.77 12.32
CA ARG A 366 4.63 22.41 12.48
C ARG A 366 3.84 21.99 11.24
N LYS A 367 4.23 20.89 10.58
CA LYS A 367 3.50 20.35 9.42
C LYS A 367 3.77 18.88 9.15
N GLY A 368 2.72 18.11 8.85
CA GLY A 368 2.77 16.85 8.12
C GLY A 368 2.12 17.03 6.76
N GLU A 369 2.79 16.67 5.66
CA GLU A 369 2.29 16.92 4.30
C GLU A 369 2.82 15.86 3.30
N ILE A 370 1.95 15.41 2.41
CA ILE A 370 2.30 14.66 1.19
C ILE A 370 2.05 15.57 -0.01
N ARG A 371 2.99 15.63 -0.95
CA ARG A 371 2.93 16.44 -2.16
C ARG A 371 3.34 15.60 -3.36
N VAL A 372 2.37 15.27 -4.21
CA VAL A 372 2.59 14.58 -5.49
C VAL A 372 2.66 15.65 -6.57
N GLN A 373 3.84 15.84 -7.16
CA GLN A 373 4.05 16.82 -8.24
C GLN A 373 3.98 16.10 -9.60
N PHE A 374 3.10 16.56 -10.48
CA PHE A 374 2.87 15.98 -11.80
C PHE A 374 3.84 16.56 -12.85
N LYS A 375 4.04 15.80 -13.92
CA LYS A 375 4.80 16.21 -15.10
C LYS A 375 4.07 17.30 -15.89
N ALA A 376 4.80 18.05 -16.70
CA ALA A 376 4.20 18.99 -17.64
C ALA A 376 3.35 18.23 -18.70
N PRO A 377 2.14 18.71 -19.04
CA PRO A 377 1.32 18.06 -20.06
C PRO A 377 2.02 18.01 -21.44
N PRO A 378 1.92 16.89 -22.19
CA PRO A 378 2.50 16.78 -23.52
C PRO A 378 2.08 17.92 -24.45
N GLY A 379 3.03 18.49 -25.19
CA GLY A 379 2.77 19.57 -26.15
C GLY A 379 2.46 20.95 -25.54
N ALA A 380 2.40 21.11 -24.21
CA ALA A 380 2.06 22.38 -23.57
C ALA A 380 2.96 23.56 -24.01
N GLU A 381 4.26 23.34 -24.17
CA GLU A 381 5.21 24.37 -24.63
C GLU A 381 4.96 24.82 -26.09
N HIS A 382 4.38 23.94 -26.92
CA HIS A 382 4.01 24.24 -28.31
C HIS A 382 2.66 24.97 -28.39
N MET A 383 1.70 24.60 -27.54
CA MET A 383 0.39 25.24 -27.45
C MET A 383 0.45 26.63 -26.79
N PHE A 384 1.38 26.83 -25.85
CA PHE A 384 1.52 28.07 -25.07
C PHE A 384 2.95 28.65 -25.18
N PRO A 385 3.44 28.99 -26.39
CA PRO A 385 4.82 29.39 -26.62
C PRO A 385 5.17 30.66 -25.82
N GLY A 386 6.29 30.61 -25.09
CA GLY A 386 6.75 31.70 -24.22
C GLY A 386 6.00 31.84 -22.89
N VAL A 387 4.97 31.02 -22.63
CA VAL A 387 4.23 31.01 -21.36
C VAL A 387 4.73 29.87 -20.48
N LYS A 388 5.43 30.19 -19.38
CA LYS A 388 5.76 29.16 -18.37
C LYS A 388 4.49 28.70 -17.67
N ILE A 389 3.97 27.55 -18.08
CA ILE A 389 2.88 26.83 -17.41
C ILE A 389 3.37 26.36 -16.02
N PRO A 390 2.64 26.64 -14.93
CA PRO A 390 2.96 26.12 -13.60
C PRO A 390 2.84 24.59 -13.51
N VAL A 391 3.66 23.96 -12.66
CA VAL A 391 3.51 22.53 -12.33
C VAL A 391 2.20 22.27 -11.57
N GLN A 392 1.56 21.15 -11.85
CA GLN A 392 0.37 20.69 -11.12
C GLN A 392 0.79 19.85 -9.92
N GLU A 393 0.07 19.97 -8.80
CA GLU A 393 0.41 19.27 -7.56
C GLU A 393 -0.86 18.81 -6.84
N LEU A 394 -0.94 17.53 -6.47
CA LEU A 394 -1.89 17.07 -5.45
C LEU A 394 -1.21 17.15 -4.08
N VAL A 395 -1.89 17.73 -3.10
CA VAL A 395 -1.38 17.93 -1.74
C VAL A 395 -2.36 17.35 -0.74
N MET A 396 -1.84 16.59 0.22
CA MET A 396 -2.59 16.05 1.36
C MET A 396 -1.88 16.54 2.64
N ARG A 397 -2.51 17.46 3.37
CA ARG A 397 -2.00 18.01 4.62
C ARG A 397 -2.47 17.13 5.78
N LEU A 398 -1.53 16.43 6.41
CA LEU A 398 -1.75 15.42 7.46
C LEU A 398 -1.82 15.99 8.89
N GLN A 399 -1.37 17.25 9.05
CA GLN A 399 -1.54 18.14 10.20
C GLN A 399 -0.73 19.45 9.98
N PRO A 400 -1.05 20.55 10.69
CA PRO A 400 -2.37 20.85 11.25
C PRO A 400 -3.39 21.08 10.12
N ASP A 401 -4.63 21.34 10.49
CA ASP A 401 -5.71 21.78 9.59
C ASP A 401 -5.89 20.80 8.42
N GLU A 402 -6.25 19.55 8.72
CA GLU A 402 -6.35 18.43 7.78
C GLU A 402 -7.07 18.82 6.47
N ALA A 403 -6.43 18.56 5.31
CA ALA A 403 -6.95 18.98 4.01
C ALA A 403 -6.41 18.17 2.82
N VAL A 404 -7.18 18.13 1.73
CA VAL A 404 -6.72 17.69 0.39
C VAL A 404 -6.93 18.82 -0.60
N TYR A 405 -5.93 19.15 -1.42
CA TYR A 405 -6.11 20.14 -2.47
C TYR A 405 -5.25 19.85 -3.70
N ILE A 406 -5.78 20.14 -4.89
CA ILE A 406 -5.09 19.99 -6.17
C ILE A 406 -4.85 21.35 -6.81
N LYS A 407 -3.56 21.68 -7.02
CA LYS A 407 -3.14 22.83 -7.82
C LYS A 407 -3.29 22.51 -9.30
N MET A 408 -4.01 23.36 -10.00
CA MET A 408 -4.31 23.22 -11.44
C MET A 408 -4.17 24.56 -12.17
N ASN A 409 -4.03 24.48 -13.49
CA ASN A 409 -3.80 25.65 -14.33
C ASN A 409 -5.11 26.15 -14.93
N VAL A 410 -5.42 27.44 -14.72
CA VAL A 410 -6.64 28.10 -15.18
C VAL A 410 -6.31 29.41 -15.90
N LYS A 411 -7.25 29.97 -16.67
CA LYS A 411 -7.13 31.32 -17.24
C LYS A 411 -7.07 32.34 -16.10
N SER A 412 -6.15 33.30 -16.19
CA SER A 412 -6.15 34.50 -15.34
C SER A 412 -7.50 35.22 -15.41
N PRO A 413 -8.12 35.55 -14.25
CA PRO A 413 -9.33 36.38 -14.21
C PRO A 413 -9.15 37.73 -14.91
N GLY A 414 -10.26 38.30 -15.41
CA GLY A 414 -10.25 39.54 -16.19
C GLY A 414 -9.78 39.34 -17.63
N LEU A 415 -9.21 40.40 -18.22
CA LEU A 415 -8.95 40.48 -19.67
C LEU A 415 -7.74 39.66 -20.16
N GLN A 416 -6.79 39.33 -19.28
CA GLN A 416 -5.60 38.57 -19.68
C GLN A 416 -5.93 37.08 -19.94
N THR A 417 -5.29 36.48 -20.93
CA THR A 417 -5.44 35.06 -21.33
C THR A 417 -4.25 34.20 -20.89
N LYS A 418 -3.60 34.55 -19.78
CA LYS A 418 -2.43 33.84 -19.25
C LYS A 418 -2.85 32.65 -18.38
N ALA A 419 -2.15 31.52 -18.48
CA ALA A 419 -2.29 30.44 -17.52
C ALA A 419 -1.72 30.82 -16.14
N ILE A 420 -2.49 30.61 -15.08
CA ILE A 420 -2.06 30.77 -13.68
C ILE A 420 -2.40 29.51 -12.87
N SER A 421 -1.65 29.28 -11.80
CA SER A 421 -2.02 28.25 -10.81
C SER A 421 -3.19 28.76 -9.98
N SER A 422 -4.22 27.93 -9.87
CA SER A 422 -5.27 28.01 -8.86
C SER A 422 -5.37 26.64 -8.17
N GLU A 423 -6.29 26.47 -7.23
CA GLU A 423 -6.46 25.23 -6.47
C GLU A 423 -7.94 24.89 -6.25
N LEU A 424 -8.26 23.59 -6.30
CA LEU A 424 -9.50 23.05 -5.74
C LEU A 424 -9.14 22.46 -4.37
N ASP A 425 -9.85 22.86 -3.32
CA ASP A 425 -9.51 22.56 -1.92
C ASP A 425 -10.66 21.87 -1.18
N LEU A 426 -10.28 20.95 -0.29
CA LEU A 426 -11.12 20.27 0.70
C LEU A 426 -10.45 20.40 2.08
N SER A 427 -10.59 21.57 2.69
CA SER A 427 -10.31 21.85 4.09
C SER A 427 -11.35 21.15 4.99
N TYR A 428 -10.92 20.20 5.83
CA TYR A 428 -11.85 19.40 6.64
C TYR A 428 -12.62 20.25 7.65
N ALA A 429 -11.95 21.22 8.28
CA ALA A 429 -12.54 22.11 9.27
C ALA A 429 -13.63 23.03 8.68
N GLU A 430 -13.60 23.29 7.37
CA GLU A 430 -14.59 24.10 6.67
C GLU A 430 -15.71 23.26 6.02
N ARG A 431 -15.40 22.04 5.52
CA ARG A 431 -16.40 21.17 4.88
C ARG A 431 -17.17 20.28 5.86
N TYR A 432 -16.59 19.94 7.00
CA TYR A 432 -17.17 19.04 8.00
C TYR A 432 -17.24 19.73 9.38
N GLU A 433 -17.75 20.97 9.40
CA GLU A 433 -17.96 21.70 10.65
C GLU A 433 -18.82 20.89 11.64
N GLY A 434 -18.39 20.80 12.89
CA GLY A 434 -19.02 19.97 13.92
C GLY A 434 -18.61 18.48 13.94
N ALA A 435 -17.96 17.95 12.89
CA ALA A 435 -17.49 16.56 12.90
C ALA A 435 -16.22 16.40 13.77
N GLU A 436 -16.24 15.42 14.68
CA GLU A 436 -15.10 15.15 15.56
C GLU A 436 -14.07 14.23 14.86
N VAL A 437 -12.91 14.77 14.48
CA VAL A 437 -11.74 13.95 14.10
C VAL A 437 -11.12 13.33 15.36
N PRO A 438 -11.08 11.99 15.50
CA PRO A 438 -10.54 11.33 16.69
C PRO A 438 -9.00 11.43 16.74
N ASP A 439 -8.44 11.35 17.95
CA ASP A 439 -7.00 11.18 18.11
C ASP A 439 -6.54 9.81 17.56
N ALA A 440 -5.35 9.75 16.98
CA ALA A 440 -4.82 8.52 16.39
C ALA A 440 -4.77 7.34 17.37
N TYR A 441 -4.53 7.59 18.67
CA TYR A 441 -4.56 6.54 19.69
C TYR A 441 -5.98 6.02 19.95
N THR A 442 -7.00 6.89 19.83
CA THR A 442 -8.41 6.51 19.94
C THR A 442 -8.84 5.62 18.78
N ARG A 443 -8.46 6.00 17.54
CA ARG A 443 -8.70 5.21 16.32
C ARG A 443 -8.01 3.83 16.42
N LEU A 444 -6.72 3.80 16.76
CA LEU A 444 -5.94 2.56 16.81
C LEU A 444 -6.44 1.60 17.90
N ILE A 445 -6.70 2.06 19.14
CA ILE A 445 -7.23 1.18 20.20
C ILE A 445 -8.55 0.53 19.75
N LEU A 446 -9.45 1.29 19.11
CA LEU A 446 -10.71 0.76 18.58
C LEU A 446 -10.50 -0.30 17.49
N ASP A 447 -9.53 -0.10 16.59
CA ASP A 447 -9.17 -1.11 15.60
C ASP A 447 -8.59 -2.39 16.26
N VAL A 448 -7.87 -2.29 17.38
CA VAL A 448 -7.45 -3.47 18.16
C VAL A 448 -8.63 -4.20 18.79
N LEU A 449 -9.65 -3.50 19.28
CA LEU A 449 -10.88 -4.12 19.80
C LEU A 449 -11.65 -4.85 18.68
N ARG A 450 -11.75 -4.22 17.50
CA ARG A 450 -12.33 -4.81 16.27
C ARG A 450 -11.44 -5.87 15.59
N GLY A 451 -10.22 -6.10 16.09
CA GLY A 451 -9.26 -7.06 15.50
C GLY A 451 -8.60 -6.62 14.20
N LYS A 452 -8.80 -5.36 13.77
CA LYS A 452 -8.30 -4.81 12.49
C LYS A 452 -6.82 -4.48 12.60
N GLN A 453 -5.98 -5.16 11.82
CA GLN A 453 -4.52 -4.99 11.83
C GLN A 453 -3.97 -4.09 10.71
N ALA A 454 -4.80 -3.60 9.78
CA ALA A 454 -4.35 -2.81 8.62
C ALA A 454 -3.53 -1.56 8.99
N ALA A 455 -3.85 -0.93 10.13
CA ALA A 455 -3.20 0.25 10.67
C ALA A 455 -2.04 -0.05 11.63
N PHE A 456 -1.48 -1.26 11.60
CA PHE A 456 -0.40 -1.71 12.50
C PHE A 456 0.74 -2.34 11.71
N VAL A 457 1.97 -2.12 12.19
CA VAL A 457 3.18 -2.50 11.45
C VAL A 457 3.50 -3.99 11.64
N ARG A 458 3.59 -4.73 10.53
CA ARG A 458 3.88 -6.17 10.54
C ARG A 458 5.38 -6.44 10.76
N ASP A 459 5.73 -7.64 11.20
CA ASP A 459 7.13 -8.02 11.46
C ASP A 459 8.04 -7.89 10.24
N ASP A 460 7.61 -8.44 9.10
CA ASP A 460 8.31 -8.35 7.81
C ASP A 460 8.35 -6.91 7.28
N GLU A 461 7.34 -6.10 7.60
CA GLU A 461 7.29 -4.68 7.27
C GLU A 461 8.35 -3.87 8.03
N LEU A 462 8.51 -4.10 9.35
CA LEU A 462 9.61 -3.52 10.13
C LEU A 462 10.98 -4.05 9.67
N ARG A 463 11.06 -5.31 9.25
CA ARG A 463 12.29 -5.92 8.73
C ARG A 463 12.73 -5.25 7.42
N ALA A 464 11.80 -5.01 6.50
CA ALA A 464 12.05 -4.26 5.27
C ALA A 464 12.44 -2.80 5.58
N ALA A 465 11.70 -2.13 6.48
CA ALA A 465 12.02 -0.77 6.93
C ALA A 465 13.44 -0.66 7.51
N TRP A 466 13.86 -1.58 8.38
CA TRP A 466 15.22 -1.59 8.90
C TRP A 466 16.27 -1.97 7.85
N THR A 467 15.94 -2.79 6.86
CA THR A 467 16.85 -3.11 5.74
C THR A 467 17.15 -1.88 4.89
N ILE A 468 16.16 -1.01 4.66
CA ILE A 468 16.32 0.25 3.91
C ILE A 468 17.22 1.26 4.67
N PHE A 469 17.09 1.32 6.00
CA PHE A 469 17.70 2.39 6.81
C PHE A 469 19.01 2.02 7.54
N THR A 470 19.24 0.76 7.89
CA THR A 470 20.39 0.38 8.73
C THR A 470 21.74 0.74 8.09
N PRO A 471 22.02 0.47 6.80
CA PRO A 471 23.32 0.82 6.20
C PRO A 471 23.64 2.32 6.22
N LEU A 472 22.64 3.19 6.09
CA LEU A 472 22.80 4.64 6.23
C LEU A 472 23.14 5.02 7.67
N LEU A 473 22.48 4.41 8.66
CA LEU A 473 22.72 4.70 10.08
C LEU A 473 24.12 4.24 10.50
N ASP A 474 24.52 3.03 10.09
CA ASP A 474 25.86 2.48 10.30
C ASP A 474 26.94 3.38 9.67
N GLU A 475 26.69 3.92 8.46
CA GLU A 475 27.61 4.85 7.79
C GLU A 475 27.71 6.19 8.55
N ILE A 476 26.57 6.77 8.95
CA ILE A 476 26.50 8.03 9.70
C ILE A 476 27.26 7.93 11.03
N GLU A 477 27.07 6.85 11.77
CA GLU A 477 27.64 6.65 13.12
C GLU A 477 29.11 6.20 13.04
N GLY A 478 29.45 5.33 12.08
CA GLY A 478 30.81 4.86 11.85
C GLY A 478 31.75 5.96 11.35
N GLN A 479 31.31 6.80 10.41
CA GLN A 479 32.09 7.95 9.93
C GLN A 479 31.95 9.20 10.83
N LYS A 480 30.96 9.20 11.75
CA LYS A 480 30.55 10.37 12.55
C LYS A 480 30.24 11.59 11.67
N VAL A 481 29.42 11.38 10.65
CA VAL A 481 29.08 12.38 9.63
C VAL A 481 28.55 13.64 10.28
N LYS A 482 29.28 14.75 10.15
CA LYS A 482 28.93 16.01 10.80
C LYS A 482 27.70 16.64 10.12
N PRO A 483 26.57 16.84 10.83
CA PRO A 483 25.39 17.47 10.26
C PRO A 483 25.60 18.96 9.99
N LEU A 484 24.88 19.49 8.99
CA LEU A 484 24.94 20.90 8.61
C LEU A 484 24.19 21.79 9.61
N PRO A 485 24.74 22.96 9.98
CA PRO A 485 24.05 23.88 10.87
C PRO A 485 22.84 24.52 10.18
N TYR A 486 21.72 24.62 10.89
CA TYR A 486 20.59 25.47 10.48
C TYR A 486 20.05 26.25 11.68
N ALA A 487 19.56 27.47 11.46
CA ALA A 487 18.98 28.27 12.54
C ALA A 487 17.61 27.69 12.97
N PHE A 488 17.30 27.75 14.26
CA PHE A 488 15.96 27.49 14.79
C PHE A 488 14.92 28.34 14.02
N GLY A 489 13.77 27.76 13.67
CA GLY A 489 12.71 28.45 12.94
C GLY A 489 12.97 28.63 11.44
N SER A 490 14.01 28.00 10.87
CA SER A 490 14.30 28.02 9.42
C SER A 490 13.66 26.86 8.65
N ARG A 491 13.98 26.70 7.35
CA ARG A 491 13.50 25.59 6.49
C ARG A 491 14.43 24.35 6.50
N GLY A 492 15.44 24.34 7.37
CA GLY A 492 16.56 23.40 7.37
C GLY A 492 17.76 23.92 6.55
N PRO A 493 18.80 23.09 6.36
CA PRO A 493 19.96 23.43 5.51
C PRO A 493 19.56 23.75 4.07
N LYS A 494 20.34 24.60 3.38
CA LYS A 494 20.07 25.03 1.98
C LYS A 494 20.27 23.88 0.99
N GLU A 495 21.29 23.08 1.29
CA GLU A 495 21.70 21.84 0.66
C GLU A 495 20.52 20.84 0.55
N SER A 496 19.57 20.90 1.49
CA SER A 496 18.35 20.09 1.42
C SER A 496 17.42 20.49 0.28
N ASP A 497 17.34 21.77 -0.04
CA ASP A 497 16.51 22.25 -1.16
C ASP A 497 17.28 22.08 -2.48
N GLU A 498 18.62 22.17 -2.46
CA GLU A 498 19.50 21.85 -3.60
C GLU A 498 19.40 20.38 -4.01
N LEU A 499 19.49 19.43 -3.08
CA LEU A 499 19.29 17.99 -3.32
C LEU A 499 17.91 17.71 -3.94
N VAL A 500 16.87 18.36 -3.41
CA VAL A 500 15.48 18.20 -3.87
C VAL A 500 15.27 18.77 -5.27
N ASN A 501 15.84 19.95 -5.56
CA ASN A 501 15.82 20.53 -6.90
C ASN A 501 16.63 19.67 -7.90
N LYS A 502 17.78 19.12 -7.49
CA LYS A 502 18.65 18.25 -8.32
C LYS A 502 17.93 17.00 -8.83
N VAL A 503 17.01 16.43 -8.05
CA VAL A 503 16.21 15.25 -8.47
C VAL A 503 14.90 15.62 -9.19
N GLY A 504 14.69 16.90 -9.52
CA GLY A 504 13.64 17.34 -10.43
C GLY A 504 12.34 17.85 -9.79
N PHE A 505 12.27 17.95 -8.45
CA PHE A 505 11.17 18.65 -7.79
C PHE A 505 11.31 20.17 -8.04
N GLN A 506 10.25 20.81 -8.53
CA GLN A 506 10.25 22.24 -8.83
C GLN A 506 9.54 23.03 -7.72
N TYR A 507 10.29 23.79 -6.91
CA TYR A 507 9.70 24.65 -5.88
C TYR A 507 9.03 25.90 -6.49
N HIS A 508 7.71 25.93 -6.47
CA HIS A 508 6.93 27.11 -6.89
C HIS A 508 6.54 27.99 -5.69
N HIS A 509 7.10 29.20 -5.64
CA HIS A 509 6.59 30.27 -4.79
C HIS A 509 5.18 30.68 -5.23
N ALA A 510 4.15 30.14 -4.58
CA ALA A 510 2.82 30.69 -4.65
C ALA A 510 2.81 32.05 -3.93
N ASN A 511 2.55 33.13 -4.67
CA ASN A 511 2.20 34.42 -4.07
C ASN A 511 0.83 34.27 -3.38
N ARG A 512 0.85 33.89 -2.09
CA ARG A 512 -0.33 33.69 -1.23
C ARG A 512 -1.06 35.01 -0.98
N LYS A 513 -1.82 35.48 -1.97
CA LYS A 513 -2.76 36.60 -1.91
C LYS A 513 -4.06 36.25 -2.64
N GLY A 514 -4.85 35.38 -2.01
CA GLY A 514 -6.20 35.02 -2.43
C GLY A 514 -6.51 33.52 -2.30
N PRO A 515 -7.77 33.16 -2.04
CA PRO A 515 -8.59 33.74 -0.97
C PRO A 515 -8.16 33.20 0.40
N ARG A 516 -8.40 33.95 1.47
CA ARG A 516 -8.50 33.36 2.81
C ARG A 516 -9.98 33.29 3.17
N SER A 517 -10.52 32.09 3.38
CA SER A 517 -11.83 31.85 4.04
C SER A 517 -11.82 32.21 5.54
N ALA A 518 -11.01 33.20 5.91
CA ALA A 518 -11.07 33.94 7.16
C ALA A 518 -11.41 35.43 6.93
N GLU A 519 -11.63 35.91 5.70
CA GLU A 519 -12.00 37.32 5.43
C GLU A 519 -13.48 37.66 5.69
N HIS A 520 -14.27 36.72 6.21
CA HIS A 520 -15.47 37.05 7.01
C HIS A 520 -15.13 37.39 8.48
N ARG A 521 -13.95 37.00 8.99
CA ARG A 521 -13.46 37.41 10.32
C ARG A 521 -12.80 38.78 10.26
N LYS A 522 -13.69 39.78 10.30
CA LYS A 522 -13.45 41.15 10.82
C LYS A 522 -12.60 42.06 9.93
N PHE A 523 -13.32 42.87 9.16
CA PHE A 523 -13.08 44.32 9.13
C PHE A 523 -12.61 44.83 10.52
N LYS A 524 -11.44 45.48 10.55
CA LYS A 524 -10.93 46.34 11.64
C LYS A 524 -10.98 45.77 13.09
N ARG A 525 -9.81 45.41 13.61
CA ARG A 525 -9.18 46.16 14.72
C ARG A 525 -7.69 45.83 14.88
N PRO A 526 -6.82 46.79 15.24
CA PRO A 526 -5.41 46.55 15.49
C PRO A 526 -5.14 46.09 16.93
N HIS A 527 -3.88 45.73 17.18
CA HIS A 527 -3.25 45.37 18.45
C HIS A 527 -3.86 45.99 19.72
N GLU A 528 -4.18 45.13 20.69
CA GLU A 528 -3.98 45.44 22.10
C GLU A 528 -2.59 44.93 22.51
N LEU A 529 -1.76 45.82 23.04
CA LEU A 529 -0.54 45.49 23.77
C LEU A 529 -0.54 46.31 25.07
N SER A 530 -0.35 45.61 26.18
CA SER A 530 -0.37 46.17 27.54
C SER A 530 0.88 47.01 27.84
N PRO A 531 0.89 47.82 28.93
CA PRO A 531 1.51 49.14 28.87
C PRO A 531 2.94 49.24 29.43
N GLY A 532 3.63 50.33 29.04
CA GLY A 532 4.52 51.04 29.97
C GLY A 532 6.03 50.97 29.73
N ALA A 533 6.54 51.78 28.80
CA ALA A 533 7.89 52.34 28.86
C ALA A 533 7.90 53.71 28.16
N VAL A 534 8.83 54.60 28.52
CA VAL A 534 8.80 56.03 28.16
C VAL A 534 10.14 56.47 27.54
N VAL A 535 10.13 57.62 26.85
CA VAL A 535 11.27 58.51 26.49
C VAL A 535 11.84 58.37 25.05
N SER A 536 11.51 59.40 24.24
CA SER A 536 12.31 60.10 23.20
C SER A 536 12.86 59.31 21.97
N THR A 537 13.25 59.95 20.85
CA THR A 537 13.30 61.39 20.49
C THR A 537 13.07 61.60 18.97
N SER A 538 12.55 62.77 18.59
CA SER A 538 12.79 63.54 17.33
C SER A 538 13.16 62.83 16.01
N PHE A 539 12.41 63.12 14.94
CA PHE A 539 12.96 63.20 13.59
C PHE A 539 12.29 64.35 12.80
N GLU A 540 13.07 65.07 12.01
CA GLU A 540 12.61 66.18 11.16
C GLU A 540 12.42 65.77 9.69
N ALA A 541 11.81 66.69 8.94
CA ALA A 541 11.36 66.62 7.55
C ALA A 541 12.33 66.00 6.52
N PHE A 542 11.77 65.58 5.37
CA PHE A 542 11.88 66.42 4.15
C PHE A 542 10.71 66.22 3.17
N ASP A 543 10.51 67.22 2.31
CA ASP A 543 9.31 67.44 1.47
C ASP A 543 9.49 66.91 0.01
N ALA A 544 8.39 66.58 -0.67
CA ALA A 544 8.34 66.34 -2.11
C ALA A 544 6.92 66.55 -2.66
N LYS A 545 6.72 67.56 -3.53
CA LYS A 545 5.41 67.96 -4.08
C LYS A 545 5.16 67.48 -5.52
N PRO A 546 3.89 67.42 -5.97
CA PRO A 546 3.49 66.66 -7.16
C PRO A 546 3.44 67.49 -8.45
N THR A 547 3.08 66.84 -9.57
CA THR A 547 2.61 67.50 -10.79
C THR A 547 1.46 66.70 -11.43
N THR A 548 0.56 67.39 -12.12
CA THR A 548 -0.70 66.87 -12.66
C THR A 548 -0.71 66.80 -14.18
N TYR A 549 -1.63 66.03 -14.77
CA TYR A 549 -2.17 66.29 -16.11
C TYR A 549 -3.64 65.87 -16.21
N THR A 550 -4.40 66.52 -17.09
CA THR A 550 -5.87 66.48 -17.18
C THR A 550 -6.39 65.72 -18.41
N TRP A 551 -7.69 65.41 -18.42
CA TRP A 551 -8.42 64.90 -19.58
C TRP A 551 -9.75 65.66 -19.76
N ASN A 552 -10.20 65.80 -21.01
CA ASN A 552 -11.40 66.55 -21.39
C ASN A 552 -12.64 65.65 -21.55
N THR A 553 -13.82 66.27 -21.43
CA THR A 553 -15.15 65.65 -21.56
C THR A 553 -15.94 66.15 -22.76
N SER A 554 -16.88 65.33 -23.24
CA SER A 554 -18.08 65.75 -24.00
C SER A 554 -19.27 64.86 -23.60
N GLN A 555 -20.51 65.33 -23.82
CA GLN A 555 -21.75 64.78 -23.24
C GLN A 555 -22.83 64.43 -24.27
N GLY A 556 -23.82 63.65 -23.82
CA GLY A 556 -25.16 63.49 -24.42
C GLY A 556 -25.70 62.07 -24.24
N THR A 557 -26.98 61.81 -23.90
CA THR A 557 -28.13 62.67 -23.51
C THR A 557 -29.12 61.83 -22.67
N ASP A 558 -30.03 62.46 -21.92
CA ASP A 558 -31.05 61.80 -21.08
C ASP A 558 -32.33 61.36 -21.82
N ASP A 559 -33.05 60.39 -21.23
CA ASP A 559 -34.54 60.22 -21.18
C ASP A 559 -34.84 59.07 -20.16
N ALA A 560 -35.67 59.19 -19.11
CA ALA A 560 -37.13 59.40 -19.01
C ALA A 560 -37.97 58.13 -19.34
N LEU A 561 -39.01 57.65 -18.62
CA LEU A 561 -39.72 57.94 -17.33
C LEU A 561 -40.48 56.63 -16.86
N PRO A 562 -41.21 56.54 -15.70
CA PRO A 562 -41.49 55.26 -15.00
C PRO A 562 -42.97 54.71 -14.91
N PRO A 563 -43.68 54.60 -13.75
CA PRO A 563 -44.03 53.27 -13.16
C PRO A 563 -45.52 52.97 -12.79
N VAL A 564 -45.83 51.67 -12.51
CA VAL A 564 -47.10 51.10 -11.98
C VAL A 564 -46.73 49.82 -11.14
N ILE A 565 -47.27 49.36 -9.98
CA ILE A 565 -48.53 49.49 -9.17
C ILE A 565 -49.59 48.39 -9.57
N ASN A 566 -50.24 47.57 -8.70
CA ASN A 566 -50.24 47.36 -7.22
C ASN A 566 -50.77 45.92 -6.83
N GLU A 567 -51.10 45.68 -5.54
CA GLU A 567 -52.22 44.82 -5.01
C GLU A 567 -52.15 43.25 -5.11
N GLU A 568 -52.74 42.40 -4.22
CA GLU A 568 -53.37 42.55 -2.87
C GLU A 568 -53.60 41.16 -2.14
N ILE A 569 -54.13 41.17 -0.89
CA ILE A 569 -54.94 40.11 -0.18
C ILE A 569 -54.21 38.77 0.21
N ALA A 570 -54.04 38.35 1.48
CA ALA A 570 -54.94 38.10 2.66
C ALA A 570 -55.59 36.67 2.66
N ALA A 571 -55.87 35.95 3.77
CA ALA A 571 -55.56 36.06 5.22
C ALA A 571 -55.86 34.71 5.98
N ASN A 572 -55.85 34.75 7.33
CA ASN A 572 -56.19 33.74 8.39
C ASN A 572 -54.96 33.11 9.09
N GLU A 573 -54.74 33.21 10.42
CA GLU A 573 -55.59 32.92 11.63
C GLU A 573 -55.69 31.42 11.98
N THR A 574 -55.63 30.96 13.24
CA THR A 574 -55.43 31.58 14.59
C THR A 574 -54.93 30.46 15.55
N SER A 575 -54.44 30.67 16.79
CA SER A 575 -53.69 31.75 17.49
C SER A 575 -53.40 31.25 18.94
N THR A 576 -52.48 31.88 19.72
CA THR A 576 -52.68 32.27 21.15
C THR A 576 -51.45 32.98 21.76
N THR A 577 -51.67 34.16 22.36
CA THR A 577 -50.93 34.86 23.47
C THR A 577 -49.38 34.81 23.52
N ALA A 578 -48.61 35.91 23.40
CA ALA A 578 -48.55 37.14 24.23
C ALA A 578 -48.02 36.88 25.67
N GLU A 579 -47.06 37.62 26.26
CA GLU A 579 -46.19 38.75 25.82
C GLU A 579 -44.83 38.67 26.60
N GLU A 580 -43.90 39.62 26.84
CA GLU A 580 -43.80 41.10 26.69
C GLU A 580 -42.32 41.61 26.58
N SER A 581 -42.17 42.81 25.99
CA SER A 581 -41.25 43.94 26.25
C SER A 581 -39.71 43.89 26.52
N VAL A 582 -38.97 44.52 25.56
CA VAL A 582 -38.14 45.76 25.72
C VAL A 582 -36.82 45.79 26.57
N ASN A 583 -35.69 45.85 25.84
CA ASN A 583 -34.46 46.68 25.99
C ASN A 583 -33.64 46.86 27.31
N LYS A 584 -32.33 46.58 27.15
CA LYS A 584 -31.13 47.43 27.43
C LYS A 584 -30.49 47.55 28.84
N LEU A 585 -29.16 47.33 28.79
CA LEU A 585 -28.04 47.99 29.50
C LEU A 585 -27.85 47.83 31.03
N GLU A 586 -26.57 47.60 31.40
CA GLU A 586 -25.76 48.25 32.47
C GLU A 586 -26.36 48.44 33.90
N THR A 587 -25.65 48.22 35.03
CA THR A 587 -24.19 48.09 35.28
C THR A 587 -23.91 47.43 36.66
N MET A 588 -22.66 46.96 36.85
CA MET A 588 -21.82 46.96 38.08
C MET A 588 -22.35 46.57 39.49
N ASP A 589 -21.59 45.64 40.11
CA ASP A 589 -21.08 45.65 41.51
C ASP A 589 -22.02 45.54 42.74
N ALA A 590 -21.33 45.44 43.90
CA ALA A 590 -21.76 45.52 45.30
C ALA A 590 -22.31 44.24 45.99
N SER A 591 -21.43 43.69 46.82
CA SER A 591 -21.71 42.89 48.02
C SER A 591 -22.66 43.58 49.02
N ASP A 592 -23.47 42.82 49.77
CA ASP A 592 -23.20 42.49 51.20
C ASP A 592 -24.42 41.98 52.01
N VAL A 593 -24.12 41.03 52.92
CA VAL A 593 -24.61 40.83 54.31
C VAL A 593 -26.09 41.12 54.69
N ALA A 594 -26.78 40.10 55.24
CA ALA A 594 -27.45 40.16 56.57
C ALA A 594 -28.11 38.83 57.06
N SER A 595 -27.89 38.45 58.34
CA SER A 595 -28.81 37.76 59.30
C SER A 595 -29.48 36.39 58.98
N SER A 596 -29.77 35.47 59.92
CA SER A 596 -29.41 35.32 61.37
C SER A 596 -29.92 33.99 62.00
N VAL A 597 -29.11 33.36 62.88
CA VAL A 597 -29.49 32.59 64.12
C VAL A 597 -30.33 31.28 63.97
N PRO A 598 -30.26 30.26 64.87
CA PRO A 598 -29.34 29.96 66.00
C PRO A 598 -28.40 28.75 65.67
N SER A 599 -27.56 28.14 66.53
CA SER A 599 -27.31 28.18 67.99
C SER A 599 -25.81 27.94 68.31
N SER A 600 -25.41 27.92 69.59
CA SER A 600 -24.00 27.78 70.06
C SER A 600 -23.89 26.68 71.16
N PRO A 601 -22.69 26.24 71.66
CA PRO A 601 -21.83 27.12 72.48
C PRO A 601 -20.29 26.83 72.55
N ARG A 602 -19.51 27.92 72.72
CA ARG A 602 -18.27 28.04 73.57
C ARG A 602 -17.00 27.23 73.20
N ALA A 603 -15.77 27.70 73.51
CA ALA A 603 -15.33 28.96 74.11
C ALA A 603 -13.88 29.36 73.70
N THR A 604 -13.61 30.68 73.79
CA THR A 604 -12.32 31.34 74.08
C THR A 604 -11.05 30.92 73.32
N ALA A 605 -10.53 31.86 72.53
CA ALA A 605 -9.08 32.06 72.36
C ALA A 605 -8.75 33.54 72.57
N SER A 606 -7.62 33.83 73.21
CA SER A 606 -7.06 35.18 73.37
C SER A 606 -5.78 35.36 72.54
N SER A 607 -5.54 36.59 72.10
CA SER A 607 -4.39 37.03 71.30
C SER A 607 -3.01 36.48 71.69
N SER A 608 -2.20 36.14 70.69
CA SER A 608 -0.94 36.86 70.39
C SER A 608 -0.33 36.42 69.05
N SER A 609 0.50 37.29 68.47
CA SER A 609 1.32 37.02 67.29
C SER A 609 2.60 36.22 67.63
N ASP A 610 3.41 35.93 66.61
CA ASP A 610 4.84 35.50 66.65
C ASP A 610 5.14 34.04 66.21
N GLY A 611 4.22 33.39 65.47
CA GLY A 611 4.42 32.03 64.95
C GLY A 611 5.19 31.91 63.61
N GLU A 612 4.90 32.75 62.61
CA GLU A 612 5.23 32.43 61.20
C GLU A 612 6.72 32.55 60.85
N THR A 613 7.43 33.55 61.40
CA THR A 613 8.85 33.79 61.12
C THR A 613 9.73 32.62 61.55
N THR A 614 9.38 31.97 62.67
CA THR A 614 10.11 30.84 63.24
C THR A 614 9.91 29.56 62.41
N ALA A 615 8.70 29.34 61.90
CA ALA A 615 8.37 28.17 61.07
C ALA A 615 9.13 28.18 59.73
N LEU A 616 9.20 29.34 59.07
CA LEU A 616 9.95 29.50 57.81
C LEU A 616 11.46 29.24 58.00
N LEU A 617 12.04 29.70 59.11
CA LEU A 617 13.46 29.48 59.40
C LEU A 617 13.79 28.00 59.65
N GLN A 618 12.92 27.29 60.38
CA GLN A 618 13.05 25.85 60.59
C GLN A 618 12.89 25.05 59.29
N HIS A 619 11.93 25.42 58.43
CA HIS A 619 11.73 24.77 57.13
C HIS A 619 12.94 24.94 56.21
N ALA A 620 13.55 26.14 56.19
CA ALA A 620 14.77 26.40 55.43
C ALA A 620 15.96 25.54 55.91
N GLN A 621 16.18 25.44 57.23
CA GLN A 621 17.23 24.60 57.81
C GLN A 621 16.99 23.10 57.54
N GLN A 622 15.74 22.64 57.56
CA GLN A 622 15.38 21.25 57.29
C GLN A 622 15.57 20.88 55.81
N LEU A 623 15.30 21.81 54.88
CA LEU A 623 15.64 21.65 53.46
C LEU A 623 17.15 21.58 53.22
N GLN A 624 17.94 22.39 53.91
CA GLN A 624 19.40 22.38 53.75
C GLN A 624 20.00 21.05 54.24
N ARG A 625 19.62 20.57 55.44
CA ARG A 625 20.04 19.26 55.95
C ARG A 625 19.69 18.11 55.00
N LYS A 626 18.53 18.15 54.33
CA LYS A 626 18.16 17.16 53.30
C LYS A 626 19.09 17.19 52.08
N LYS A 627 19.51 18.37 51.62
CA LYS A 627 20.50 18.49 50.53
C LYS A 627 21.86 17.93 50.94
N ASP A 628 22.31 18.25 52.15
CA ASP A 628 23.63 17.82 52.64
C ASP A 628 23.66 16.29 52.82
N THR A 629 22.57 15.69 53.33
CA THR A 629 22.40 14.22 53.41
C THR A 629 22.39 13.56 52.03
N MET A 630 21.68 14.14 51.05
CA MET A 630 21.69 13.65 49.66
C MET A 630 23.07 13.77 48.97
N LYS A 631 23.92 14.71 49.42
CA LYS A 631 25.30 14.85 48.94
C LYS A 631 26.21 13.76 49.53
N SER A 632 26.12 13.52 50.85
CA SER A 632 26.81 12.41 51.54
C SER A 632 26.52 11.07 50.84
N ILE A 633 25.25 10.72 50.65
CA ILE A 633 24.83 9.46 50.02
C ILE A 633 25.42 9.29 48.60
N LYS A 634 25.61 10.39 47.85
CA LYS A 634 26.27 10.34 46.54
C LYS A 634 27.79 10.12 46.65
N GLU A 635 28.44 10.80 47.58
CA GLU A 635 29.89 10.71 47.79
C GLU A 635 30.28 9.32 48.33
N ASP A 636 29.41 8.68 49.11
CA ASP A 636 29.54 7.29 49.55
C ASP A 636 29.38 6.31 48.37
N GLN A 637 28.35 6.49 47.52
CA GLN A 637 28.13 5.63 46.34
C GLN A 637 29.25 5.73 45.29
N GLU A 638 29.84 6.91 45.09
CA GLU A 638 30.98 7.08 44.18
C GLU A 638 32.27 6.45 44.74
N GLN A 639 32.43 6.33 46.07
CA GLN A 639 33.54 5.58 46.68
C GLN A 639 33.35 4.07 46.54
N GLU A 640 32.15 3.55 46.81
CA GLU A 640 31.83 2.12 46.68
C GLU A 640 32.05 1.63 45.23
N GLU A 641 31.65 2.42 44.22
CA GLU A 641 31.91 2.06 42.82
C GLU A 641 33.41 2.11 42.45
N GLN A 642 34.19 3.01 43.05
CA GLN A 642 35.64 3.07 42.84
C GLN A 642 36.38 1.88 43.48
N GLU A 643 35.96 1.41 44.64
CA GLU A 643 36.48 0.19 45.26
C GLU A 643 36.16 -1.06 44.40
N LEU A 644 34.91 -1.14 43.89
CA LEU A 644 34.50 -2.20 42.97
C LEU A 644 35.37 -2.23 41.70
N ARG A 645 35.69 -1.05 41.14
CA ARG A 645 36.58 -0.89 39.98
C ARG A 645 38.05 -1.23 40.30
N ARG A 646 38.52 -1.00 41.54
CA ARG A 646 39.87 -1.38 42.00
C ARG A 646 40.03 -2.88 42.20
N SER A 647 39.03 -3.56 42.76
CA SER A 647 39.08 -5.03 43.00
C SER A 647 39.26 -5.83 41.71
N ARG A 648 38.60 -5.41 40.62
CA ARG A 648 38.66 -6.05 39.29
C ARG A 648 40.01 -5.98 38.57
N ARG A 649 41.01 -5.25 39.10
CA ARG A 649 42.34 -5.08 38.47
C ARG A 649 43.45 -6.02 38.97
N LYS A 650 43.17 -7.01 39.84
CA LYS A 650 44.20 -7.95 40.38
C LYS A 650 43.89 -9.44 40.15
N ARG A 651 44.05 -9.90 38.90
CA ARG A 651 44.24 -11.30 38.39
C ARG A 651 44.27 -11.19 36.85
N ARG A 652 45.15 -11.81 36.05
CA ARG A 652 46.33 -12.69 36.26
C ARG A 652 47.38 -12.35 35.15
N PRO A 653 48.61 -12.94 35.11
CA PRO A 653 49.74 -12.39 34.34
C PRO A 653 49.74 -12.72 32.83
N VAL A 654 50.68 -12.10 32.12
CA VAL A 654 51.04 -12.32 30.70
C VAL A 654 52.39 -13.05 30.63
N GLU A 655 52.56 -13.95 29.66
CA GLU A 655 53.87 -14.49 29.26
C GLU A 655 53.95 -14.61 27.72
N LEU A 656 55.14 -14.84 27.16
CA LEU A 656 55.49 -14.37 25.80
C LEU A 656 55.89 -15.45 24.78
N LEU A 657 55.72 -15.09 23.50
CA LEU A 657 56.49 -15.51 22.31
C LEU A 657 56.23 -16.91 21.69
N SER A 658 56.89 -17.12 20.54
CA SER A 658 56.70 -18.11 19.46
C SER A 658 58.07 -18.67 19.02
N PRO A 659 58.25 -19.47 17.94
CA PRO A 659 57.31 -20.27 17.11
C PRO A 659 57.76 -21.77 16.92
N SER A 660 57.20 -22.45 15.91
CA SER A 660 57.73 -23.63 15.16
C SER A 660 57.40 -25.09 15.59
N GLU A 661 57.06 -25.89 14.57
CA GLU A 661 57.33 -27.33 14.24
C GLU A 661 57.58 -28.33 15.41
N GLU A 662 56.90 -29.49 15.54
CA GLU A 662 56.84 -30.65 14.60
C GLU A 662 55.61 -31.59 14.85
N LEU A 663 55.56 -32.74 14.16
CA LEU A 663 54.52 -33.80 14.18
C LEU A 663 55.05 -35.09 14.87
N PRO A 664 54.19 -35.92 15.53
CA PRO A 664 53.59 -37.04 14.79
C PRO A 664 52.20 -37.56 15.23
N HIS A 665 51.64 -38.40 14.33
CA HIS A 665 50.57 -39.42 14.37
C HIS A 665 50.02 -39.96 15.74
N SER A 666 48.82 -40.57 15.84
CA SER A 666 47.94 -41.19 14.81
C SER A 666 46.47 -41.44 15.24
N LYS A 667 45.53 -41.37 14.26
CA LYS A 667 44.20 -42.08 14.19
C LYS A 667 43.12 -41.67 15.24
N SER A 668 41.82 -41.76 14.97
CA SER A 668 41.05 -42.44 13.91
C SER A 668 40.03 -41.52 13.17
N PRO A 669 39.39 -41.96 12.06
CA PRO A 669 38.65 -41.06 11.14
C PRO A 669 37.14 -41.33 10.99
N ASN A 670 36.31 -40.28 10.76
CA ASN A 670 35.08 -40.40 9.91
C ASN A 670 34.33 -39.12 9.46
N LYS A 671 34.91 -37.90 9.47
CA LYS A 671 34.17 -36.65 9.10
C LYS A 671 34.82 -35.73 8.04
N ARG A 672 35.67 -36.25 7.13
CA ARG A 672 36.33 -35.42 6.08
C ARG A 672 36.17 -35.88 4.62
N ARG A 673 35.27 -36.82 4.29
CA ARG A 673 35.15 -37.38 2.92
C ARG A 673 34.07 -36.78 2.01
N ILE A 674 33.19 -35.91 2.53
CA ILE A 674 32.04 -35.36 1.76
C ILE A 674 32.36 -33.99 1.13
N ILE A 675 33.26 -33.20 1.73
CA ILE A 675 33.53 -31.81 1.28
C ILE A 675 34.55 -31.74 0.13
N SER A 676 35.43 -32.75 -0.04
CA SER A 676 36.42 -32.77 -1.14
C SER A 676 35.78 -33.02 -2.51
N ALA A 677 34.81 -33.94 -2.58
CA ALA A 677 34.26 -34.44 -3.85
C ALA A 677 33.45 -33.38 -4.63
N LYS A 678 32.84 -32.40 -3.95
CA LYS A 678 32.06 -31.34 -4.62
C LYS A 678 32.93 -30.30 -5.32
N ASN A 679 34.19 -30.11 -4.93
CA ASN A 679 35.06 -29.09 -5.55
C ASN A 679 35.83 -29.63 -6.77
N GLU A 680 36.21 -30.91 -6.79
CA GLU A 680 36.88 -31.50 -7.97
C GLU A 680 35.94 -31.68 -9.18
N MET A 681 34.66 -32.02 -8.97
CA MET A 681 33.71 -32.11 -10.08
C MET A 681 33.44 -30.77 -10.78
N VAL A 682 33.54 -29.64 -10.06
CA VAL A 682 33.34 -28.30 -10.62
C VAL A 682 34.50 -27.88 -11.53
N GLU A 683 35.75 -28.23 -11.19
CA GLU A 683 36.91 -27.99 -12.08
C GLU A 683 36.87 -28.88 -13.35
N ILE A 684 36.37 -30.12 -13.24
CA ILE A 684 36.32 -31.06 -14.38
C ILE A 684 35.30 -30.60 -15.44
N LEU A 685 34.14 -30.07 -15.03
CA LEU A 685 33.15 -29.49 -15.92
C LEU A 685 33.63 -28.22 -16.68
N ILE A 686 34.73 -27.61 -16.25
CA ILE A 686 35.32 -26.43 -16.90
C ILE A 686 36.32 -26.81 -18.01
N ARG A 687 36.77 -28.07 -18.09
CA ARG A 687 37.85 -28.52 -19.02
C ARG A 687 37.41 -29.55 -20.08
N ALA A 688 36.25 -29.32 -20.72
CA ALA A 688 35.83 -30.09 -21.91
C ALA A 688 35.21 -29.18 -23.00
N ARG A 689 36.04 -28.60 -23.88
CA ARG A 689 35.61 -27.88 -25.10
C ARG A 689 36.52 -28.19 -26.30
N PRO A 690 36.00 -28.74 -27.41
CA PRO A 690 36.54 -28.48 -28.74
C PRO A 690 36.23 -27.04 -29.14
N ALA A 691 37.17 -26.35 -29.79
CA ALA A 691 36.99 -24.96 -30.16
C ALA A 691 36.44 -24.80 -31.59
N VAL A 692 35.41 -23.96 -31.75
CA VAL A 692 35.10 -23.28 -33.01
C VAL A 692 35.02 -21.78 -32.72
N GLN A 693 36.08 -21.06 -33.08
CA GLN A 693 36.04 -19.61 -33.23
C GLN A 693 35.33 -19.25 -34.56
N VAL A 694 35.13 -17.95 -34.84
CA VAL A 694 34.41 -17.40 -36.03
C VAL A 694 32.88 -17.51 -35.87
N THR A 695 32.07 -16.44 -35.83
CA THR A 695 32.33 -14.97 -35.87
C THR A 695 31.49 -14.19 -34.84
N ALA A 696 32.15 -13.47 -33.91
CA ALA A 696 31.52 -12.30 -33.26
C ALA A 696 31.39 -11.09 -34.21
N VAL A 697 32.14 -11.11 -35.32
CA VAL A 697 32.19 -10.06 -36.36
C VAL A 697 30.85 -9.89 -37.11
N ALA A 698 30.00 -10.93 -37.16
CA ALA A 698 28.76 -10.91 -37.96
C ALA A 698 27.64 -10.05 -37.35
N ARG A 699 27.34 -10.20 -36.04
CA ARG A 699 26.22 -9.46 -35.41
C ARG A 699 26.54 -7.99 -35.13
N ALA A 700 27.80 -7.66 -34.81
CA ALA A 700 28.27 -6.27 -34.72
C ALA A 700 28.26 -5.52 -36.07
N ALA A 701 28.24 -6.25 -37.19
CA ALA A 701 28.16 -5.69 -38.54
C ALA A 701 26.72 -5.53 -39.07
N ALA A 702 25.71 -6.14 -38.44
CA ALA A 702 24.30 -6.02 -38.84
C ALA A 702 23.70 -4.69 -38.35
N ALA A 703 23.69 -4.44 -37.03
CA ALA A 703 23.15 -3.22 -36.44
C ALA A 703 23.80 -1.93 -37.01
N LYS A 704 25.12 -1.98 -37.27
CA LYS A 704 25.87 -0.86 -37.87
C LYS A 704 25.63 -0.65 -39.38
N LYS A 705 24.77 -1.44 -40.03
CA LYS A 705 24.46 -1.33 -41.47
C LYS A 705 23.15 -0.59 -41.75
N GLU A 706 22.23 -0.56 -40.79
CA GLU A 706 20.94 0.13 -40.92
C GLU A 706 21.05 1.59 -40.47
N GLU A 707 21.70 1.85 -39.33
CA GLU A 707 21.97 3.20 -38.83
C GLU A 707 22.83 4.04 -39.81
N LYS A 708 23.77 3.40 -40.51
CA LYS A 708 24.58 4.05 -41.56
C LYS A 708 23.82 4.39 -42.84
N LYS A 709 22.59 3.91 -43.05
CA LYS A 709 21.82 4.14 -44.27
C LYS A 709 20.96 5.42 -44.23
N LYS A 710 20.90 6.12 -43.09
CA LYS A 710 20.12 7.37 -42.88
C LYS A 710 20.96 8.65 -42.70
N ARG A 711 22.29 8.61 -42.84
CA ARG A 711 23.18 9.77 -42.58
C ARG A 711 24.31 10.00 -43.62
N THR A 712 23.97 10.10 -44.90
CA THR A 712 24.78 10.87 -45.90
C THR A 712 23.94 11.29 -47.10
N GLN A 713 23.56 12.57 -47.17
CA GLN A 713 23.38 13.33 -48.43
C GLN A 713 23.96 14.74 -48.23
N PRO A 714 24.73 15.31 -49.17
CA PRO A 714 25.34 16.63 -49.02
C PRO A 714 24.46 17.78 -49.51
N LEU A 715 24.68 18.99 -48.97
CA LEU A 715 23.97 20.20 -49.41
C LEU A 715 24.42 20.68 -50.80
N VAL A 716 23.46 21.05 -51.64
CA VAL A 716 23.65 21.96 -52.79
C VAL A 716 22.63 23.10 -52.70
N LYS A 717 23.00 24.30 -53.18
CA LYS A 717 22.33 25.57 -52.84
C LYS A 717 21.33 26.05 -53.90
N ARG A 718 20.24 26.65 -53.43
CA ARG A 718 19.46 27.77 -54.03
C ARG A 718 19.07 27.72 -55.53
N LYS A 719 17.78 27.91 -55.78
CA LYS A 719 17.28 29.14 -56.44
C LYS A 719 15.85 29.47 -56.02
N LYS A 720 15.43 30.73 -56.24
CA LYS A 720 14.08 31.25 -55.95
C LYS A 720 13.16 31.02 -57.16
N ASN A 721 11.85 30.87 -56.94
CA ASN A 721 10.85 31.86 -57.38
C ASN A 721 9.43 31.52 -56.89
N THR A 722 8.64 32.57 -56.69
CA THR A 722 7.20 32.62 -56.38
C THR A 722 6.53 33.57 -57.41
N PRO A 723 5.21 33.84 -57.39
CA PRO A 723 4.03 33.01 -57.08
C PRO A 723 2.95 33.10 -58.21
N LYS A 724 1.74 32.52 -58.03
CA LYS A 724 0.40 33.20 -58.08
C LYS A 724 -0.80 32.30 -58.47
N LYS A 725 -2.00 32.81 -58.11
CA LYS A 725 -3.38 32.47 -58.51
C LYS A 725 -3.97 31.18 -57.91
N GLU A 726 -5.10 31.14 -57.18
CA GLU A 726 -6.38 31.92 -57.10
C GLU A 726 -7.54 31.29 -57.91
N LYS A 727 -8.52 30.73 -57.17
CA LYS A 727 -10.01 30.78 -57.30
C LYS A 727 -10.65 29.58 -56.55
N GLU A 728 -11.65 29.70 -55.68
CA GLU A 728 -13.07 30.17 -55.85
C GLU A 728 -13.90 29.27 -56.78
N THR A 729 -15.13 28.78 -56.51
CA THR A 729 -16.02 28.58 -55.31
C THR A 729 -16.99 27.40 -55.66
N ARG A 730 -18.10 26.98 -54.97
CA ARG A 730 -18.94 27.52 -53.86
C ARG A 730 -19.79 26.44 -53.15
N VAL A 731 -19.96 26.61 -51.84
CA VAL A 731 -21.04 26.27 -50.87
C VAL A 731 -22.39 25.69 -51.41
N ILE A 732 -22.98 24.70 -50.70
CA ILE A 732 -24.39 24.65 -50.16
C ILE A 732 -24.67 23.33 -49.36
N LEU A 733 -25.76 23.30 -48.57
CA LEU A 733 -26.06 22.39 -47.45
C LEU A 733 -26.89 21.11 -47.77
N SER A 734 -26.97 20.22 -46.76
CA SER A 734 -27.94 19.13 -46.47
C SER A 734 -29.43 19.53 -46.61
N PRO A 735 -30.47 18.63 -46.71
CA PRO A 735 -30.70 17.52 -45.73
C PRO A 735 -31.56 16.25 -46.09
N VAL A 736 -31.37 15.18 -45.30
CA VAL A 736 -32.37 14.32 -44.57
C VAL A 736 -33.53 13.54 -45.28
N GLN A 737 -33.65 12.24 -44.89
CA GLN A 737 -34.82 11.30 -44.81
C GLN A 737 -35.30 10.34 -45.95
N ASP A 738 -35.26 9.04 -45.58
CA ASP A 738 -36.33 8.00 -45.53
C ASP A 738 -36.86 7.11 -46.70
N GLU A 739 -36.78 5.80 -46.41
CA GLU A 739 -37.81 4.71 -46.52
C GLU A 739 -38.03 3.77 -47.75
N LYS A 740 -37.95 2.46 -47.40
CA LYS A 740 -38.84 1.30 -47.73
C LYS A 740 -38.76 0.49 -49.05
N LYS A 741 -38.26 -0.76 -48.87
CA LYS A 741 -38.83 -2.08 -49.29
C LYS A 741 -38.96 -2.47 -50.79
N LYS A 742 -38.30 -3.58 -51.20
CA LYS A 742 -38.94 -4.89 -51.54
C LYS A 742 -37.96 -5.99 -52.03
N THR A 743 -38.28 -7.25 -51.71
CA THR A 743 -37.73 -8.54 -52.21
C THR A 743 -38.27 -8.91 -53.61
N PRO A 744 -37.86 -10.00 -54.35
CA PRO A 744 -37.24 -11.27 -53.89
C PRO A 744 -36.14 -11.94 -54.78
N LEU A 745 -35.71 -13.14 -54.32
CA LEU A 745 -34.82 -14.18 -54.88
C LEU A 745 -34.79 -14.43 -56.42
N LYS A 746 -33.63 -14.89 -56.93
CA LYS A 746 -33.55 -15.78 -58.12
C LYS A 746 -32.28 -16.67 -58.15
N LYS A 747 -32.41 -17.91 -58.67
CA LYS A 747 -31.38 -18.97 -58.73
C LYS A 747 -30.36 -18.78 -59.88
N ARG A 748 -29.14 -19.31 -59.72
CA ARG A 748 -28.21 -19.81 -60.77
C ARG A 748 -27.15 -20.71 -60.10
N SER A 749 -27.27 -22.04 -60.13
CA SER A 749 -26.96 -22.99 -61.23
C SER A 749 -25.46 -23.12 -61.55
N SER A 750 -24.91 -24.31 -61.28
CA SER A 750 -23.50 -24.69 -61.49
C SER A 750 -23.07 -24.80 -62.97
N LYS A 751 -21.75 -24.74 -63.20
CA LYS A 751 -20.98 -24.86 -64.48
C LYS A 751 -20.69 -23.56 -65.25
N ALA A 752 -19.62 -22.85 -64.87
CA ALA A 752 -18.72 -22.16 -65.83
C ALA A 752 -17.41 -21.65 -65.18
N ARG A 753 -16.42 -22.54 -64.95
CA ARG A 753 -14.96 -22.31 -65.19
C ARG A 753 -14.10 -23.46 -64.65
N ARG A 754 -13.33 -24.05 -65.55
CA ARG A 754 -12.04 -24.72 -65.26
C ARG A 754 -10.95 -23.86 -65.92
N SER A 755 -9.67 -24.13 -65.61
CA SER A 755 -8.49 -23.52 -66.25
C SER A 755 -8.46 -21.98 -66.29
N LEU A 756 -8.24 -21.37 -65.13
CA LEU A 756 -7.16 -20.40 -64.93
C LEU A 756 -6.69 -20.58 -63.49
N GLU A 757 -5.56 -21.25 -63.30
CA GLU A 757 -4.89 -21.35 -61.99
C GLU A 757 -3.84 -20.25 -61.91
N PRO A 758 -3.99 -19.23 -61.03
CA PRO A 758 -2.86 -18.50 -60.51
C PRO A 758 -2.03 -19.43 -59.62
N ALA A 759 -0.73 -19.19 -59.51
CA ALA A 759 0.12 -19.97 -58.60
C ALA A 759 -0.38 -19.82 -57.16
N TYR A 760 -0.75 -20.94 -56.53
CA TYR A 760 -1.29 -21.01 -55.17
C TYR A 760 -0.18 -20.66 -54.16
N SER A 761 -0.13 -19.41 -53.70
CA SER A 761 0.92 -18.94 -52.78
C SER A 761 0.50 -19.07 -51.31
N TYR A 762 1.49 -19.09 -50.42
CA TYR A 762 1.29 -19.08 -48.98
C TYR A 762 0.57 -17.80 -48.51
N GLU A 763 0.85 -16.66 -49.13
CA GLU A 763 0.10 -15.42 -48.87
C GLU A 763 -1.38 -15.55 -49.28
N SER A 764 -1.68 -16.16 -50.44
CA SER A 764 -3.06 -16.39 -50.88
C SER A 764 -3.84 -17.36 -49.98
N GLN A 765 -3.18 -18.39 -49.42
CA GLN A 765 -3.79 -19.23 -48.39
C GLN A 765 -4.07 -18.44 -47.10
N THR A 766 -3.12 -17.62 -46.66
CA THR A 766 -3.24 -16.80 -45.45
C THR A 766 -4.39 -15.80 -45.57
N GLU A 767 -4.47 -15.06 -46.68
CA GLU A 767 -5.53 -14.08 -46.95
C GLU A 767 -6.92 -14.75 -47.05
N TYR A 768 -7.01 -15.91 -47.72
CA TYR A 768 -8.25 -16.68 -47.78
C TYR A 768 -8.73 -17.14 -46.40
N VAL A 769 -7.83 -17.70 -45.57
CA VAL A 769 -8.17 -18.16 -44.21
C VAL A 769 -8.53 -17.00 -43.29
N SER A 770 -7.83 -15.86 -43.36
CA SER A 770 -8.17 -14.68 -42.55
C SER A 770 -9.55 -14.09 -42.92
N ASN A 771 -9.86 -13.98 -44.21
CA ASN A 771 -11.17 -13.51 -44.67
C ASN A 771 -12.29 -14.48 -44.26
N LEU A 772 -12.05 -15.80 -44.39
CA LEU A 772 -12.99 -16.84 -43.96
C LEU A 772 -13.24 -16.78 -42.45
N ILE A 773 -12.21 -16.58 -41.62
CA ILE A 773 -12.36 -16.42 -40.17
C ILE A 773 -13.19 -15.18 -39.84
N ALA A 774 -12.95 -14.05 -40.51
CA ALA A 774 -13.76 -12.84 -40.30
C ALA A 774 -15.24 -13.05 -40.68
N GLU A 775 -15.52 -13.71 -41.81
CA GLU A 775 -16.88 -14.07 -42.26
C GLU A 775 -17.59 -14.98 -41.24
N LEU A 776 -16.91 -16.02 -40.76
CA LEU A 776 -17.45 -16.96 -39.77
C LEU A 776 -17.75 -16.29 -38.43
N TYR A 777 -16.88 -15.38 -37.98
CA TYR A 777 -17.11 -14.61 -36.75
C TYR A 777 -18.26 -13.61 -36.92
N GLU A 778 -18.41 -12.95 -38.07
CA GLU A 778 -19.56 -12.06 -38.33
C GLU A 778 -20.89 -12.84 -38.39
N GLU A 779 -20.88 -14.07 -38.91
CA GLU A 779 -22.04 -14.97 -38.86
C GLU A 779 -22.35 -15.42 -37.42
N GLN A 780 -21.35 -15.84 -36.65
CA GLN A 780 -21.54 -16.21 -35.24
C GLN A 780 -22.02 -15.02 -34.41
N GLU A 781 -21.50 -13.80 -34.63
CA GLU A 781 -22.01 -12.58 -33.99
C GLU A 781 -23.47 -12.25 -34.37
N GLN A 782 -23.96 -12.71 -35.53
CA GLN A 782 -25.34 -12.54 -35.94
C GLN A 782 -26.27 -13.58 -35.28
N ASP A 783 -25.80 -14.81 -35.09
CA ASP A 783 -26.49 -15.83 -34.29
C ASP A 783 -26.50 -15.46 -32.79
N ASP A 784 -25.35 -15.04 -32.24
CA ASP A 784 -25.15 -14.61 -30.85
C ASP A 784 -26.11 -13.48 -30.44
N ARG A 785 -26.61 -12.66 -31.38
CA ARG A 785 -27.62 -11.61 -31.11
C ARG A 785 -28.94 -12.15 -30.57
N GLY A 786 -29.27 -13.41 -30.82
CA GLY A 786 -30.40 -14.10 -30.16
C GLY A 786 -30.12 -14.42 -28.68
N MET A 787 -28.86 -14.73 -28.34
CA MET A 787 -28.43 -15.21 -27.03
C MET A 787 -28.53 -14.13 -25.93
N TYR A 788 -28.45 -12.84 -26.27
CA TYR A 788 -28.57 -11.74 -25.29
C TYR A 788 -29.97 -11.59 -24.66
N ASN A 789 -30.98 -12.32 -25.13
CA ASN A 789 -32.32 -12.38 -24.55
C ASN A 789 -32.52 -13.52 -23.53
N ILE A 790 -31.50 -14.33 -23.23
CA ILE A 790 -31.59 -15.42 -22.24
C ILE A 790 -31.92 -14.84 -20.84
N SER A 791 -32.91 -15.42 -20.15
CA SER A 791 -33.28 -14.98 -18.81
C SER A 791 -32.34 -15.55 -17.74
N ARG A 792 -32.36 -14.92 -16.56
CA ARG A 792 -31.67 -15.43 -15.36
C ARG A 792 -32.10 -16.86 -15.04
N ASP A 793 -33.41 -17.11 -15.12
CA ASP A 793 -34.02 -18.39 -14.78
C ASP A 793 -33.59 -19.50 -15.74
N THR A 794 -33.42 -19.20 -17.03
CA THR A 794 -32.86 -20.13 -18.02
C THR A 794 -31.46 -20.60 -17.61
N VAL A 795 -30.55 -19.68 -17.26
CA VAL A 795 -29.17 -20.02 -16.89
C VAL A 795 -29.11 -20.70 -15.52
N VAL A 796 -29.92 -20.28 -14.55
CA VAL A 796 -30.03 -20.97 -13.25
C VAL A 796 -30.61 -22.39 -13.43
N THR A 797 -31.47 -22.61 -14.42
CA THR A 797 -32.00 -23.94 -14.77
C THR A 797 -30.94 -24.80 -15.48
N GLU A 798 -30.27 -24.28 -16.51
CA GLU A 798 -29.22 -25.00 -17.23
C GLU A 798 -28.00 -25.32 -16.35
N THR A 799 -27.64 -24.44 -15.42
CA THR A 799 -26.55 -24.66 -14.46
C THR A 799 -26.99 -25.34 -13.15
N SER A 800 -28.26 -25.72 -13.00
CA SER A 800 -28.82 -26.24 -11.74
C SER A 800 -28.15 -27.53 -11.24
N THR A 801 -27.60 -28.34 -12.15
CA THR A 801 -26.81 -29.54 -11.85
C THR A 801 -25.44 -29.22 -11.24
N CYS A 802 -24.90 -28.03 -11.52
CA CYS A 802 -23.64 -27.57 -10.95
C CYS A 802 -23.86 -27.03 -9.53
N LYS A 803 -22.99 -27.42 -8.60
CA LYS A 803 -23.02 -26.95 -7.19
C LYS A 803 -22.70 -25.45 -7.02
N ARG A 804 -22.38 -24.72 -8.09
CA ARG A 804 -22.22 -23.25 -8.09
C ARG A 804 -23.48 -22.50 -8.56
N SER A 805 -24.59 -23.18 -8.87
CA SER A 805 -25.87 -22.52 -9.22
C SER A 805 -26.36 -21.53 -8.16
N GLN A 806 -26.07 -21.79 -6.88
CA GLN A 806 -26.31 -20.84 -5.79
C GLN A 806 -25.53 -19.52 -5.96
N GLU A 807 -24.27 -19.55 -6.41
CA GLU A 807 -23.50 -18.33 -6.67
C GLU A 807 -24.10 -17.51 -7.82
N VAL A 808 -24.75 -18.16 -8.80
CA VAL A 808 -25.45 -17.48 -9.91
C VAL A 808 -26.77 -16.87 -9.45
N GLN A 809 -27.39 -17.41 -8.40
CA GLN A 809 -28.62 -16.86 -7.80
C GLN A 809 -28.41 -15.54 -7.05
N ASP A 810 -27.18 -15.22 -6.63
CA ASP A 810 -26.87 -14.00 -5.86
C ASP A 810 -26.35 -12.80 -6.70
N LEU A 811 -25.91 -13.01 -7.94
CA LEU A 811 -25.37 -11.94 -8.81
C LEU A 811 -26.38 -10.82 -9.11
N SER A 812 -25.98 -9.55 -9.24
CA SER A 812 -26.88 -8.55 -9.85
C SER A 812 -27.24 -8.91 -11.30
N MET A 813 -28.31 -8.33 -11.85
CA MET A 813 -28.65 -8.52 -13.27
C MET A 813 -27.60 -7.95 -14.24
N GLU A 814 -26.70 -7.09 -13.77
CA GLU A 814 -25.58 -6.59 -14.57
C GLU A 814 -24.38 -7.54 -14.51
N GLU A 815 -23.99 -8.03 -13.32
CA GLU A 815 -22.95 -9.07 -13.19
C GLU A 815 -23.35 -10.36 -13.89
N PHE A 816 -24.63 -10.73 -13.83
CA PHE A 816 -25.19 -11.85 -14.59
C PHE A 816 -25.05 -11.65 -16.11
N ARG A 817 -25.30 -10.43 -16.63
CA ARG A 817 -25.07 -10.12 -18.06
C ARG A 817 -23.58 -10.16 -18.42
N ARG A 818 -22.71 -9.68 -17.53
CA ARG A 818 -21.25 -9.75 -17.70
C ARG A 818 -20.72 -11.20 -17.66
N LEU A 819 -21.36 -12.09 -16.90
CA LEU A 819 -21.10 -13.53 -16.91
C LEU A 819 -21.54 -14.17 -18.25
N MET A 820 -22.66 -13.70 -18.83
CA MET A 820 -23.19 -14.17 -20.10
C MET A 820 -22.40 -13.67 -21.33
N THR A 821 -21.75 -12.51 -21.24
CA THR A 821 -20.63 -12.15 -22.13
C THR A 821 -19.37 -12.88 -21.68
N TYR A 822 -19.33 -14.20 -21.92
CA TYR A 822 -18.14 -15.02 -21.70
C TYR A 822 -16.96 -14.37 -22.42
N GLY A 823 -15.83 -14.21 -21.73
CA GLY A 823 -14.83 -13.19 -22.08
C GLY A 823 -14.00 -13.50 -23.32
N GLU A 824 -14.56 -13.25 -24.51
CA GLU A 824 -13.96 -13.61 -25.80
C GLU A 824 -12.58 -12.98 -26.02
N VAL A 825 -11.65 -13.77 -26.56
CA VAL A 825 -10.34 -13.29 -27.01
C VAL A 825 -10.47 -12.74 -28.43
N SER A 826 -9.79 -11.64 -28.74
CA SER A 826 -9.85 -11.07 -30.09
C SER A 826 -9.31 -12.05 -31.15
N VAL A 827 -9.91 -12.03 -32.34
CA VAL A 827 -9.48 -12.86 -33.49
C VAL A 827 -7.97 -12.72 -33.73
N GLU A 828 -7.47 -11.48 -33.70
CA GLU A 828 -6.07 -11.17 -33.90
C GLU A 828 -5.18 -11.75 -32.78
N SER A 829 -5.60 -11.72 -31.51
CA SER A 829 -4.84 -12.31 -30.40
C SER A 829 -4.86 -13.84 -30.38
N VAL A 830 -5.95 -14.49 -30.83
CA VAL A 830 -5.97 -15.95 -31.01
C VAL A 830 -4.97 -16.36 -32.10
N SER A 831 -5.02 -15.67 -33.25
CA SER A 831 -4.17 -15.95 -34.41
C SER A 831 -2.68 -15.59 -34.20
N SER A 832 -2.37 -14.44 -33.60
CA SER A 832 -1.00 -13.91 -33.47
C SER A 832 -0.26 -14.37 -32.21
N THR A 833 -0.99 -14.67 -31.13
CA THR A 833 -0.40 -15.07 -29.84
C THR A 833 -0.80 -16.50 -29.47
N ILE A 834 -2.09 -16.80 -29.25
CA ILE A 834 -2.50 -18.07 -28.60
C ILE A 834 -2.14 -19.31 -29.42
N LEU A 835 -2.48 -19.37 -30.71
CA LEU A 835 -2.16 -20.55 -31.54
C LEU A 835 -0.63 -20.78 -31.68
N PRO A 836 0.21 -19.75 -31.91
CA PRO A 836 1.65 -19.85 -31.78
C PRO A 836 2.15 -20.31 -30.40
N PHE A 837 1.47 -19.94 -29.30
CA PHE A 837 1.82 -20.35 -27.93
C PHE A 837 1.47 -21.82 -27.65
N LEU A 838 0.34 -22.30 -28.17
CA LEU A 838 -0.09 -23.70 -28.04
C LEU A 838 0.84 -24.67 -28.79
N ARG A 839 1.50 -24.21 -29.87
CA ARG A 839 2.48 -24.97 -30.68
C ARG A 839 1.90 -26.33 -31.16
N LEU A 840 0.67 -26.32 -31.68
CA LEU A 840 -0.07 -27.53 -32.08
C LEU A 840 0.53 -28.20 -33.33
N GLY A 841 0.78 -29.50 -33.28
CA GLY A 841 1.17 -30.33 -34.42
C GLY A 841 0.06 -31.25 -34.93
N GLU A 842 0.34 -32.03 -35.98
CA GLU A 842 -0.61 -33.00 -36.56
C GLU A 842 -1.07 -34.09 -35.56
N GLU A 843 -0.18 -34.48 -34.65
CA GLU A 843 -0.37 -35.56 -33.67
C GLU A 843 -0.78 -35.00 -32.29
N ASP A 844 -1.33 -33.78 -32.26
CA ASP A 844 -1.93 -33.19 -31.06
C ASP A 844 -3.46 -33.36 -31.06
N VAL A 845 -3.98 -33.58 -29.85
CA VAL A 845 -5.41 -33.58 -29.53
C VAL A 845 -5.64 -32.34 -28.67
N PHE A 846 -6.21 -31.31 -29.28
CA PHE A 846 -6.43 -30.01 -28.64
C PHE A 846 -7.82 -29.95 -28.00
N PHE A 847 -7.88 -29.47 -26.76
CA PHE A 847 -9.13 -29.21 -26.04
C PHE A 847 -9.29 -27.75 -25.63
N ASP A 848 -10.52 -27.25 -25.71
CA ASP A 848 -10.94 -25.96 -25.17
C ASP A 848 -12.02 -26.20 -24.11
N LEU A 849 -11.75 -25.79 -22.86
CA LEU A 849 -12.60 -26.07 -21.69
C LEU A 849 -13.35 -24.78 -21.27
N GLY A 850 -14.65 -24.76 -21.54
CA GLY A 850 -15.46 -23.54 -21.58
C GLY A 850 -15.38 -22.87 -22.96
N CYS A 851 -15.47 -23.66 -24.03
CA CYS A 851 -15.22 -23.20 -25.40
C CYS A 851 -16.28 -22.26 -25.98
N GLY A 852 -17.40 -22.04 -25.27
CA GLY A 852 -18.54 -21.30 -25.78
C GLY A 852 -19.04 -21.86 -27.12
N THR A 853 -19.14 -20.99 -28.13
CA THR A 853 -19.58 -21.34 -29.50
C THR A 853 -18.45 -21.92 -30.38
N GLY A 854 -17.35 -22.39 -29.79
CA GLY A 854 -16.28 -23.10 -30.49
C GLY A 854 -15.33 -22.24 -31.32
N LYS A 855 -15.42 -20.91 -31.19
CA LYS A 855 -14.63 -19.89 -31.91
C LYS A 855 -13.12 -20.22 -32.01
N ILE A 856 -12.48 -20.60 -30.90
CA ILE A 856 -11.03 -20.95 -30.86
C ILE A 856 -10.74 -22.31 -31.52
N LEU A 857 -11.63 -23.30 -31.41
CA LEU A 857 -11.48 -24.63 -32.02
C LEU A 857 -11.44 -24.54 -33.56
N VAL A 858 -12.30 -23.68 -34.12
CA VAL A 858 -12.38 -23.41 -35.56
C VAL A 858 -11.10 -22.72 -36.04
N GLN A 859 -10.60 -21.69 -35.33
CA GLN A 859 -9.30 -21.09 -35.66
C GLN A 859 -8.15 -22.10 -35.56
N ALA A 860 -8.09 -22.90 -34.48
CA ALA A 860 -7.07 -23.94 -34.31
C ALA A 860 -7.08 -24.96 -35.46
N ALA A 861 -8.27 -25.38 -35.92
CA ALA A 861 -8.42 -26.29 -37.06
C ALA A 861 -8.09 -25.64 -38.41
N LEU A 862 -8.41 -24.35 -38.62
CA LEU A 862 -8.10 -23.63 -39.86
C LEU A 862 -6.61 -23.24 -39.99
N GLN A 863 -5.95 -22.87 -38.90
CA GLN A 863 -4.64 -22.19 -38.91
C GLN A 863 -3.46 -23.06 -38.42
N THR A 864 -3.70 -24.25 -37.85
CA THR A 864 -2.63 -25.15 -37.39
C THR A 864 -2.67 -26.51 -38.11
N PRO A 865 -1.61 -27.33 -38.06
CA PRO A 865 -1.65 -28.72 -38.55
C PRO A 865 -2.55 -29.67 -37.75
N CYS A 866 -3.08 -29.25 -36.59
CA CYS A 866 -3.87 -30.10 -35.69
C CYS A 866 -5.04 -30.81 -36.40
N LYS A 867 -5.17 -32.13 -36.16
CA LYS A 867 -6.21 -32.99 -36.76
C LYS A 867 -7.43 -33.18 -35.87
N THR A 868 -7.38 -32.83 -34.58
CA THR A 868 -8.50 -33.03 -33.65
C THR A 868 -8.58 -31.89 -32.64
N THR A 869 -9.66 -31.11 -32.73
CA THR A 869 -9.99 -30.00 -31.83
C THR A 869 -11.36 -30.25 -31.21
N ILE A 870 -11.44 -30.34 -29.88
CA ILE A 870 -12.68 -30.71 -29.15
C ILE A 870 -13.00 -29.69 -28.06
N GLY A 871 -14.21 -29.14 -28.10
CA GLY A 871 -14.75 -28.25 -27.09
C GLY A 871 -15.57 -28.97 -26.04
N ILE A 872 -15.49 -28.50 -24.79
CA ILE A 872 -16.45 -28.87 -23.74
C ILE A 872 -17.08 -27.57 -23.22
N GLU A 873 -18.40 -27.47 -23.28
CA GLU A 873 -19.18 -26.32 -22.83
C GLU A 873 -20.38 -26.79 -21.99
N LEU A 874 -20.71 -26.05 -20.94
CA LEU A 874 -21.78 -26.42 -20.00
C LEU A 874 -23.16 -25.99 -20.53
N MET A 875 -23.23 -24.84 -21.19
CA MET A 875 -24.48 -24.21 -21.64
C MET A 875 -24.96 -24.79 -22.98
N GLN A 876 -26.13 -25.44 -22.98
CA GLN A 876 -26.63 -26.17 -24.15
C GLN A 876 -26.95 -25.26 -25.34
N ASN A 877 -27.36 -24.01 -25.08
CA ASN A 877 -27.54 -23.00 -26.13
C ASN A 877 -26.22 -22.70 -26.88
N ARG A 878 -25.09 -22.53 -26.17
CA ARG A 878 -23.77 -22.30 -26.79
C ARG A 878 -23.28 -23.49 -27.60
N VAL A 879 -23.52 -24.70 -27.11
CA VAL A 879 -23.26 -25.95 -27.85
C VAL A 879 -24.04 -25.94 -29.16
N GLN A 880 -25.34 -25.63 -29.14
CA GLN A 880 -26.18 -25.58 -30.34
C GLN A 880 -25.77 -24.50 -31.36
N GLU A 881 -25.34 -23.31 -30.92
CA GLU A 881 -24.79 -22.30 -31.86
C GLU A 881 -23.41 -22.72 -32.41
N GLY A 882 -22.60 -23.43 -31.61
CA GLY A 882 -21.37 -24.07 -32.05
C GLY A 882 -21.62 -25.15 -33.12
N GLU A 883 -22.54 -26.08 -32.85
CA GLU A 883 -22.97 -27.14 -33.80
C GLU A 883 -23.45 -26.54 -35.13
N LYS A 884 -24.25 -25.45 -35.10
CA LYS A 884 -24.67 -24.73 -36.31
C LYS A 884 -23.47 -24.17 -37.09
N ALA A 885 -22.50 -23.56 -36.40
CA ALA A 885 -21.31 -23.03 -37.04
C ALA A 885 -20.44 -24.15 -37.65
N LEU A 886 -20.33 -25.30 -36.99
CA LEU A 886 -19.66 -26.50 -37.54
C LEU A 886 -20.41 -27.05 -38.77
N ALA A 887 -21.74 -27.16 -38.72
CA ALA A 887 -22.53 -27.56 -39.88
C ALA A 887 -22.35 -26.59 -41.07
N ARG A 888 -22.31 -25.27 -40.82
CA ARG A 888 -21.98 -24.26 -41.85
C ARG A 888 -20.57 -24.42 -42.42
N LEU A 889 -19.60 -24.92 -41.65
CA LEU A 889 -18.24 -25.22 -42.14
C LEU A 889 -18.21 -26.47 -43.01
N GLU A 890 -18.95 -27.52 -42.65
CA GLU A 890 -19.07 -28.75 -43.45
C GLU A 890 -19.77 -28.51 -44.79
N GLU A 891 -20.89 -27.76 -44.80
CA GLU A 891 -21.61 -27.39 -46.03
C GLU A 891 -20.74 -26.61 -47.04
N ARG A 892 -19.70 -25.92 -46.56
CA ARG A 892 -18.76 -25.13 -47.40
C ARG A 892 -17.66 -25.99 -48.06
N ASP A 893 -17.48 -27.26 -47.67
CA ASP A 893 -16.42 -28.17 -48.18
C ASP A 893 -15.02 -27.52 -48.23
N ILE A 894 -14.63 -26.86 -47.14
CA ILE A 894 -13.40 -26.07 -47.05
C ILE A 894 -12.18 -27.02 -47.12
N PRO A 895 -11.32 -26.95 -48.14
CA PRO A 895 -10.31 -27.99 -48.38
C PRO A 895 -9.30 -28.20 -47.25
N ILE A 896 -9.03 -27.19 -46.42
CA ILE A 896 -8.07 -27.26 -45.30
C ILE A 896 -8.61 -28.01 -44.07
N LEU A 897 -9.93 -28.21 -43.99
CA LEU A 897 -10.60 -28.94 -42.91
C LEU A 897 -10.82 -30.43 -43.22
N ARG A 898 -10.61 -30.85 -44.47
CA ARG A 898 -10.82 -32.24 -44.89
C ARG A 898 -9.87 -33.18 -44.14
N GLY A 899 -10.45 -34.16 -43.43
CA GLY A 899 -9.70 -35.11 -42.61
C GLY A 899 -9.34 -34.59 -41.20
N LYS A 900 -9.89 -33.44 -40.79
CA LYS A 900 -9.86 -32.95 -39.41
C LYS A 900 -11.17 -33.29 -38.70
N ARG A 901 -11.10 -33.50 -37.39
CA ARG A 901 -12.22 -33.65 -36.46
C ARG A 901 -12.35 -32.37 -35.64
N ILE A 902 -13.51 -31.71 -35.72
CA ILE A 902 -13.86 -30.52 -34.93
C ILE A 902 -15.19 -30.83 -34.24
N GLU A 903 -15.26 -30.75 -32.92
CA GLU A 903 -16.47 -31.03 -32.16
C GLU A 903 -16.67 -30.04 -31.02
N VAL A 904 -17.91 -29.78 -30.65
CA VAL A 904 -18.31 -29.05 -29.44
C VAL A 904 -19.30 -29.94 -28.70
N LEU A 905 -19.02 -30.28 -27.44
CA LEU A 905 -19.79 -31.26 -26.67
C LEU A 905 -20.33 -30.62 -25.38
N GLN A 906 -21.56 -30.99 -25.00
CA GLN A 906 -22.15 -30.51 -23.75
C GLN A 906 -21.59 -31.28 -22.54
N GLY A 907 -21.09 -30.58 -21.51
CA GLY A 907 -20.68 -31.21 -20.26
C GLY A 907 -20.09 -30.26 -19.20
N ASP A 908 -20.01 -30.74 -17.95
CA ASP A 908 -19.19 -30.09 -16.92
C ASP A 908 -17.72 -30.44 -17.17
N ILE A 909 -16.86 -29.43 -17.29
CA ILE A 909 -15.42 -29.61 -17.53
C ILE A 909 -14.72 -30.43 -16.44
N CYS A 910 -15.32 -30.58 -15.25
CA CYS A 910 -14.80 -31.41 -14.16
C CYS A 910 -15.28 -32.87 -14.21
N GLU A 911 -16.41 -33.12 -14.85
CA GLU A 911 -17.07 -34.43 -14.95
C GLU A 911 -17.52 -34.61 -16.42
N PRO A 912 -16.56 -34.66 -17.38
CA PRO A 912 -16.84 -34.56 -18.82
C PRO A 912 -17.46 -35.86 -19.37
N PRO A 913 -18.16 -35.81 -20.53
CA PRO A 913 -18.67 -37.00 -21.19
C PRO A 913 -17.55 -37.98 -21.57
N ASP A 914 -17.75 -39.29 -21.34
CA ASP A 914 -16.77 -40.33 -21.69
C ASP A 914 -16.41 -40.29 -23.19
N GLU A 915 -17.39 -39.99 -24.04
CA GLU A 915 -17.28 -39.83 -25.50
C GLU A 915 -16.41 -38.64 -25.94
N ALA A 916 -16.28 -37.59 -25.11
CA ALA A 916 -15.30 -36.53 -25.36
C ALA A 916 -13.87 -37.08 -25.25
N GLY A 917 -13.63 -38.06 -24.36
CA GLY A 917 -12.34 -38.73 -24.22
C GLY A 917 -11.22 -37.81 -23.72
N LEU A 918 -11.54 -36.81 -22.89
CA LEU A 918 -10.65 -35.73 -22.44
C LEU A 918 -9.26 -36.18 -21.94
N MET A 919 -9.16 -37.36 -21.31
CA MET A 919 -7.89 -37.94 -20.86
C MET A 919 -6.91 -38.29 -22.01
N ASN A 920 -7.33 -38.12 -23.27
CA ASN A 920 -6.48 -38.20 -24.46
C ASN A 920 -5.88 -36.85 -24.90
N ALA A 921 -6.25 -35.73 -24.28
CA ALA A 921 -5.74 -34.40 -24.59
C ALA A 921 -4.21 -34.36 -24.50
N THR A 922 -3.59 -33.71 -25.49
CA THR A 922 -2.16 -33.36 -25.45
C THR A 922 -1.94 -31.88 -25.19
N VAL A 923 -2.91 -31.03 -25.56
CA VAL A 923 -2.86 -29.59 -25.30
C VAL A 923 -4.25 -29.11 -24.87
N VAL A 924 -4.33 -28.32 -23.80
CA VAL A 924 -5.59 -27.79 -23.26
C VAL A 924 -5.53 -26.26 -23.16
N PHE A 925 -6.57 -25.56 -23.60
CA PHE A 925 -6.81 -24.13 -23.37
C PHE A 925 -7.99 -23.93 -22.40
N ILE A 926 -7.88 -22.95 -21.50
CA ILE A 926 -8.89 -22.67 -20.46
C ILE A 926 -9.02 -21.17 -20.18
N ASN A 927 -10.19 -20.59 -20.43
CA ASN A 927 -10.50 -19.21 -20.04
C ASN A 927 -10.92 -19.13 -18.55
N ASN A 928 -9.96 -19.29 -17.66
CA ASN A 928 -10.19 -19.41 -16.21
C ASN A 928 -10.37 -18.08 -15.46
N VAL A 929 -10.63 -16.95 -16.13
CA VAL A 929 -10.78 -15.63 -15.49
C VAL A 929 -11.90 -15.65 -14.42
N MET A 930 -13.03 -16.28 -14.74
CA MET A 930 -14.21 -16.37 -13.86
C MET A 930 -14.24 -17.64 -12.99
N PHE A 931 -13.16 -18.46 -12.99
CA PHE A 931 -13.15 -19.71 -12.23
C PHE A 931 -12.85 -19.42 -10.75
N GLY A 932 -13.83 -19.70 -9.89
CA GLY A 932 -13.69 -19.56 -8.44
C GLY A 932 -12.69 -20.57 -7.85
N PRO A 933 -12.11 -20.33 -6.66
CA PRO A 933 -11.05 -21.18 -6.09
C PRO A 933 -11.41 -22.67 -6.01
N VAL A 934 -12.67 -23.01 -5.70
CA VAL A 934 -13.15 -24.41 -5.62
C VAL A 934 -13.16 -25.08 -7.00
N LEU A 935 -13.58 -24.34 -8.05
CA LEU A 935 -13.56 -24.84 -9.43
C LEU A 935 -12.12 -24.97 -9.95
N MET A 936 -11.26 -23.99 -9.66
CA MET A 936 -9.83 -24.07 -9.98
C MET A 936 -9.15 -25.29 -9.35
N LEU A 937 -9.46 -25.62 -8.10
CA LEU A 937 -8.93 -26.82 -7.44
C LEU A 937 -9.38 -28.13 -8.11
N LYS A 938 -10.65 -28.23 -8.55
CA LYS A 938 -11.12 -29.37 -9.35
C LYS A 938 -10.39 -29.46 -10.70
N VAL A 939 -10.28 -28.36 -11.45
CA VAL A 939 -9.61 -28.30 -12.75
C VAL A 939 -8.11 -28.63 -12.63
N MET A 940 -7.45 -28.16 -11.57
CA MET A 940 -6.05 -28.52 -11.27
C MET A 940 -5.87 -30.01 -10.97
N ALA A 941 -6.78 -30.64 -10.22
CA ALA A 941 -6.75 -32.09 -10.00
C ALA A 941 -6.96 -32.87 -11.31
N LEU A 942 -7.95 -32.49 -12.12
CA LEU A 942 -8.24 -33.10 -13.41
C LEU A 942 -7.04 -33.04 -14.37
N LEU A 943 -6.43 -31.86 -14.54
CA LEU A 943 -5.26 -31.68 -15.42
C LEU A 943 -4.05 -32.49 -14.95
N LYS A 944 -3.91 -32.71 -13.64
CA LYS A 944 -2.84 -33.54 -13.07
C LYS A 944 -2.96 -35.02 -13.45
N ASP A 945 -4.18 -35.53 -13.60
CA ASP A 945 -4.41 -36.94 -13.97
C ASP A 945 -4.25 -37.20 -15.50
N MET A 946 -4.20 -36.14 -16.33
CA MET A 946 -4.03 -36.24 -17.79
C MET A 946 -2.60 -36.59 -18.22
N ARG A 947 -2.16 -37.84 -18.08
CA ARG A 947 -0.78 -38.30 -18.40
C ARG A 947 -0.28 -38.06 -19.83
N LYS A 948 -1.14 -37.68 -20.78
CA LYS A 948 -0.79 -37.34 -22.17
C LYS A 948 -0.59 -35.83 -22.38
N LEU A 949 -0.93 -35.01 -21.39
CA LEU A 949 -0.93 -33.56 -21.46
C LEU A 949 0.50 -33.02 -21.56
N LYS A 950 0.83 -32.46 -22.72
CA LYS A 950 2.08 -31.77 -23.03
C LYS A 950 2.04 -30.33 -22.53
N ARG A 951 0.91 -29.63 -22.73
CA ARG A 951 0.75 -28.19 -22.47
C ARG A 951 -0.62 -27.81 -21.93
N VAL A 952 -0.64 -26.79 -21.07
CA VAL A 952 -1.86 -26.07 -20.67
C VAL A 952 -1.67 -24.59 -20.92
N VAL A 953 -2.68 -23.93 -21.49
CA VAL A 953 -2.72 -22.47 -21.66
C VAL A 953 -3.92 -21.89 -20.91
N MET A 954 -3.69 -20.89 -20.06
CA MET A 954 -4.71 -20.28 -19.19
C MET A 954 -4.61 -18.75 -19.18
N LEU A 955 -5.72 -18.04 -18.98
CA LEU A 955 -5.72 -16.57 -18.87
C LEU A 955 -5.39 -16.03 -17.46
N ARG A 956 -5.32 -16.91 -16.46
CA ARG A 956 -4.94 -16.58 -15.08
C ARG A 956 -4.00 -17.64 -14.51
N LYS A 957 -3.01 -17.21 -13.70
CA LYS A 957 -1.99 -18.09 -13.11
C LYS A 957 -2.62 -19.20 -12.25
N ILE A 958 -2.11 -20.43 -12.38
CA ILE A 958 -2.50 -21.59 -11.56
C ILE A 958 -2.18 -21.33 -10.08
N CYS A 959 -1.06 -20.64 -9.80
CA CYS A 959 -0.72 -20.16 -8.46
C CYS A 959 0.18 -18.92 -8.54
N GLU A 960 -0.15 -17.86 -7.80
CA GLU A 960 0.66 -16.62 -7.69
C GLU A 960 1.98 -16.82 -6.91
N ARG A 961 2.22 -18.00 -6.34
CA ARG A 961 3.42 -18.34 -5.54
C ARG A 961 4.28 -19.43 -6.18
N HIS A 962 3.95 -19.85 -7.41
CA HIS A 962 4.68 -20.87 -8.15
C HIS A 962 6.08 -20.38 -8.57
N GLY A 963 7.05 -21.30 -8.67
CA GLY A 963 8.46 -20.97 -8.95
C GLY A 963 9.25 -20.44 -7.74
N ASN A 964 8.64 -20.42 -6.55
CA ASN A 964 9.29 -20.02 -5.29
C ASN A 964 9.48 -21.26 -4.39
N GLU A 965 10.60 -21.36 -3.67
CA GLU A 965 10.99 -22.54 -2.86
C GLU A 965 9.93 -23.02 -1.85
N LYS A 966 8.99 -22.13 -1.48
CA LYS A 966 7.91 -22.39 -0.51
C LYS A 966 6.61 -22.89 -1.13
N CYS A 967 6.52 -23.09 -2.45
CA CYS A 967 5.28 -23.46 -3.14
C CYS A 967 4.75 -24.87 -2.75
N THR A 968 5.58 -25.73 -2.18
CA THR A 968 5.23 -27.08 -1.70
C THR A 968 4.21 -27.12 -0.55
N ARG A 969 3.91 -25.98 0.10
CA ARG A 969 2.96 -25.92 1.24
C ARG A 969 1.52 -25.59 0.87
N ALA A 970 1.22 -25.34 -0.40
CA ALA A 970 -0.15 -25.07 -0.89
C ALA A 970 -0.86 -26.32 -1.46
N GLY A 971 -0.66 -27.48 -0.83
CA GLY A 971 -1.46 -28.69 -1.02
C GLY A 971 -1.50 -29.28 -2.43
N ASN A 972 -0.41 -29.93 -2.87
CA ASN A 972 -0.31 -31.06 -3.82
C ASN A 972 -1.04 -31.06 -5.20
N TYR A 973 -1.86 -30.08 -5.56
CA TYR A 973 -2.60 -30.00 -6.83
C TYR A 973 -1.88 -29.19 -7.91
N CYS A 974 -0.62 -28.81 -7.68
CA CYS A 974 0.21 -28.20 -8.71
C CYS A 974 0.53 -29.24 -9.79
N ILE A 975 0.41 -28.86 -11.06
CA ILE A 975 0.97 -29.61 -12.19
C ILE A 975 2.47 -29.30 -12.21
N ASP A 976 3.31 -30.32 -12.11
CA ASP A 976 4.75 -30.14 -12.20
C ASP A 976 5.14 -29.78 -13.64
N TYR A 977 5.89 -28.69 -13.81
CA TYR A 977 6.23 -28.10 -15.10
C TYR A 977 7.74 -28.03 -15.36
N VAL A 978 8.12 -27.98 -16.64
CA VAL A 978 9.54 -27.97 -17.07
C VAL A 978 10.26 -26.67 -16.65
N HIS A 979 9.54 -25.55 -16.66
CA HIS A 979 10.01 -24.22 -16.30
C HIS A 979 8.84 -23.36 -15.84
N PRO A 980 9.07 -22.25 -15.11
CA PRO A 980 8.03 -21.26 -14.82
C PRO A 980 7.26 -20.88 -16.10
N PRO A 981 5.93 -20.65 -16.02
CA PRO A 981 5.11 -20.50 -17.21
C PRO A 981 5.56 -19.34 -18.10
N GLU A 982 5.54 -19.56 -19.41
CA GLU A 982 5.71 -18.46 -20.36
C GLU A 982 4.49 -17.54 -20.27
N GLU A 983 4.72 -16.22 -20.25
CA GLU A 983 3.67 -15.19 -20.14
C GLU A 983 3.70 -14.31 -21.40
N ALA A 984 2.52 -14.05 -21.97
CA ALA A 984 2.32 -13.16 -23.11
C ALA A 984 1.08 -12.26 -22.88
N GLU A 985 0.97 -11.14 -23.58
CA GLU A 985 -0.23 -10.29 -23.59
C GLU A 985 -1.17 -10.67 -24.74
N ILE A 986 -2.48 -10.59 -24.49
CA ILE A 986 -3.56 -10.72 -25.49
C ILE A 986 -4.64 -9.65 -25.25
N ASP A 987 -5.33 -9.26 -26.31
CA ASP A 987 -6.47 -8.35 -26.29
C ASP A 987 -7.78 -9.15 -26.21
N VAL A 988 -8.75 -8.67 -25.45
CA VAL A 988 -10.00 -9.37 -25.14
C VAL A 988 -11.21 -8.42 -25.21
N SER A 989 -12.42 -8.94 -25.44
CA SER A 989 -13.62 -8.12 -25.65
C SER A 989 -14.10 -7.33 -24.43
N TRP A 990 -13.51 -7.56 -23.26
CA TRP A 990 -13.95 -7.04 -21.95
C TRP A 990 -12.88 -6.22 -21.21
N ALA A 991 -11.65 -6.14 -21.73
CA ALA A 991 -10.54 -5.36 -21.18
C ALA A 991 -9.48 -5.10 -22.25
N ASP A 992 -8.85 -3.91 -22.25
CA ASP A 992 -7.86 -3.51 -23.26
C ASP A 992 -6.78 -4.58 -23.49
N LYS A 993 -6.30 -5.21 -22.40
CA LYS A 993 -5.36 -6.35 -22.42
C LYS A 993 -5.53 -7.27 -21.20
N THR A 994 -5.16 -8.53 -21.36
CA THR A 994 -4.89 -9.49 -20.28
C THR A 994 -3.66 -10.34 -20.59
N SER A 995 -3.02 -10.90 -19.56
CA SER A 995 -1.98 -11.93 -19.75
C SER A 995 -2.59 -13.28 -20.16
N VAL A 996 -1.78 -14.10 -20.81
CA VAL A 996 -2.00 -15.53 -21.06
C VAL A 996 -0.74 -16.33 -20.67
N TYR A 997 -0.94 -17.52 -20.12
CA TYR A 997 0.08 -18.32 -19.44
C TYR A 997 0.19 -19.73 -20.01
N LEU A 998 1.36 -20.11 -20.51
CA LEU A 998 1.68 -21.45 -21.00
C LEU A 998 2.48 -22.25 -19.96
N TYR A 999 1.99 -23.44 -19.62
CA TYR A 999 2.67 -24.44 -18.79
C TYR A 999 3.05 -25.64 -19.66
N GLU A 1000 4.33 -26.02 -19.72
CA GLU A 1000 4.78 -27.28 -20.34
C GLU A 1000 4.98 -28.36 -19.25
N SER A 1001 4.41 -29.55 -19.46
CA SER A 1001 4.33 -30.64 -18.48
C SER A 1001 5.68 -31.32 -18.24
N LEU A 1002 6.10 -31.39 -16.97
CA LEU A 1002 7.33 -32.10 -16.58
C LEU A 1002 7.17 -33.62 -16.73
N GLU A 1003 6.03 -34.19 -16.32
CA GLU A 1003 5.79 -35.64 -16.42
C GLU A 1003 5.82 -36.11 -17.87
N TYR A 1004 5.19 -35.37 -18.79
CA TYR A 1004 5.23 -35.69 -20.22
C TYR A 1004 6.68 -35.64 -20.76
N SER A 1005 7.42 -34.59 -20.39
CA SER A 1005 8.79 -34.36 -20.85
C SER A 1005 9.77 -35.41 -20.34
N LEU A 1006 9.66 -35.79 -19.06
CA LEU A 1006 10.38 -36.94 -18.49
C LEU A 1006 9.97 -38.26 -19.15
N GLY A 1007 8.68 -38.41 -19.50
CA GLY A 1007 8.15 -39.55 -20.24
C GLY A 1007 8.67 -39.65 -21.68
N GLU A 1008 8.95 -38.53 -22.36
CA GLU A 1008 9.67 -38.55 -23.65
C GLU A 1008 11.15 -38.82 -23.49
N LEU A 1009 11.85 -38.18 -22.54
CA LEU A 1009 13.26 -38.47 -22.29
C LEU A 1009 13.49 -39.95 -21.95
N ARG A 1010 12.64 -40.56 -21.12
CA ARG A 1010 12.65 -42.00 -20.84
C ARG A 1010 12.45 -42.83 -22.12
N ARG A 1011 11.46 -42.50 -22.96
CA ARG A 1011 11.22 -43.19 -24.26
C ARG A 1011 12.40 -43.04 -25.24
N GLN A 1012 13.00 -41.86 -25.33
CA GLN A 1012 14.19 -41.60 -26.16
C GLN A 1012 15.41 -42.38 -25.66
N MET A 1013 15.63 -42.45 -24.33
CA MET A 1013 16.71 -43.24 -23.74
C MET A 1013 16.52 -44.75 -23.95
N ILE A 1014 15.29 -45.26 -23.88
CA ILE A 1014 14.98 -46.67 -24.20
C ILE A 1014 15.24 -46.95 -25.68
N ASN A 1015 14.79 -46.06 -26.59
CA ASN A 1015 15.04 -46.20 -28.03
C ASN A 1015 16.52 -46.04 -28.42
N MET A 1016 17.35 -45.40 -27.58
CA MET A 1016 18.82 -45.38 -27.75
C MET A 1016 19.51 -46.66 -27.24
N GLN A 1017 18.80 -47.55 -26.54
CA GLN A 1017 19.33 -48.84 -26.06
C GLN A 1017 18.91 -50.04 -26.91
N SER A 1018 17.94 -49.90 -27.82
CA SER A 1018 17.58 -50.94 -28.79
C SER A 1018 18.53 -50.92 -30.00
N PRO A 1019 19.38 -51.96 -30.20
CA PRO A 1019 20.36 -51.95 -31.28
C PRO A 1019 19.70 -52.29 -32.63
N THR A 1020 19.41 -51.28 -33.44
CA THR A 1020 18.93 -51.48 -34.81
C THR A 1020 20.01 -52.14 -35.66
N VAL A 1021 19.89 -53.44 -35.91
CA VAL A 1021 20.86 -54.23 -36.68
C VAL A 1021 20.81 -53.84 -38.16
N GLN A 1022 21.69 -52.93 -38.58
CA GLN A 1022 22.10 -52.80 -39.98
C GLN A 1022 23.52 -53.34 -40.15
N SER A 1023 23.68 -54.29 -41.07
CA SER A 1023 24.87 -55.14 -41.19
C SER A 1023 25.96 -54.54 -42.10
N PRO A 1024 27.17 -54.25 -41.60
CA PRO A 1024 28.32 -53.96 -42.43
C PRO A 1024 28.99 -55.28 -42.84
N THR A 1025 29.19 -55.52 -44.14
CA THR A 1025 29.97 -56.68 -44.62
C THR A 1025 31.47 -56.49 -44.32
N PRO A 1026 32.21 -57.55 -43.90
CA PRO A 1026 33.45 -57.36 -43.15
C PRO A 1026 34.75 -57.48 -43.97
N LYS A 1027 35.74 -56.64 -43.65
CA LYS A 1027 37.19 -56.91 -43.86
C LYS A 1027 38.03 -56.23 -42.76
N GLY A 1028 39.05 -56.91 -42.22
CA GLY A 1028 40.20 -56.20 -41.62
C GLY A 1028 40.66 -56.50 -40.18
N LYS A 1029 40.72 -57.77 -39.74
CA LYS A 1029 41.66 -58.32 -38.71
C LYS A 1029 42.13 -57.39 -37.55
N GLY A 1030 41.69 -57.64 -36.31
CA GLY A 1030 42.37 -57.16 -35.10
C GLY A 1030 41.96 -57.92 -33.82
N LYS A 1031 42.90 -58.56 -33.12
CA LYS A 1031 42.64 -59.23 -31.83
C LYS A 1031 42.91 -58.28 -30.67
N LYS A 1032 42.00 -58.20 -29.67
CA LYS A 1032 42.29 -58.60 -28.28
C LYS A 1032 41.11 -58.46 -27.30
N GLN A 1033 41.00 -59.50 -26.45
CA GLN A 1033 40.63 -59.53 -25.03
C GLN A 1033 39.36 -58.83 -24.51
N SER A 1034 38.60 -59.61 -23.74
CA SER A 1034 37.42 -59.23 -22.97
C SER A 1034 37.74 -58.75 -21.56
N SER A 1035 36.92 -57.85 -21.03
CA SER A 1035 36.67 -57.70 -19.58
C SER A 1035 35.18 -57.52 -19.37
N HIS A 1036 34.52 -58.47 -18.68
CA HIS A 1036 33.11 -58.35 -18.33
C HIS A 1036 32.90 -57.18 -17.35
N VAL A 1037 31.83 -56.42 -17.59
CA VAL A 1037 31.10 -55.66 -16.56
C VAL A 1037 29.70 -56.27 -16.50
N PRO A 1038 29.16 -56.61 -15.31
CA PRO A 1038 27.81 -57.17 -15.20
C PRO A 1038 26.73 -56.12 -15.55
N PRO A 1039 25.53 -56.53 -15.97
CA PRO A 1039 24.42 -55.61 -16.17
C PRO A 1039 24.03 -54.95 -14.82
N VAL A 1040 23.82 -53.64 -14.86
CA VAL A 1040 23.28 -52.86 -13.75
C VAL A 1040 21.80 -53.25 -13.53
N SER A 1041 21.35 -53.37 -12.27
CA SER A 1041 19.96 -53.75 -12.01
C SER A 1041 18.98 -52.63 -12.40
N HIS A 1042 17.73 -52.97 -12.71
CA HIS A 1042 16.72 -51.97 -13.06
C HIS A 1042 16.49 -50.94 -11.93
N ALA A 1043 16.59 -51.39 -10.67
CA ALA A 1043 16.47 -50.55 -9.48
C ALA A 1043 17.66 -49.57 -9.33
N ASP A 1044 18.89 -49.99 -9.66
CA ASP A 1044 20.08 -49.11 -9.67
C ASP A 1044 20.02 -48.05 -10.78
N PHE A 1045 19.17 -48.25 -11.80
CA PHE A 1045 18.92 -47.30 -12.87
C PHE A 1045 17.83 -46.29 -12.49
N GLU A 1046 16.72 -46.74 -11.90
CA GLU A 1046 15.67 -45.87 -11.35
C GLU A 1046 16.21 -44.96 -10.23
N ALA A 1047 16.98 -45.51 -9.28
CA ALA A 1047 17.61 -44.73 -8.22
C ALA A 1047 18.63 -43.67 -8.73
N LYS A 1048 19.11 -43.79 -9.98
CA LYS A 1048 19.95 -42.78 -10.64
C LYS A 1048 19.16 -41.79 -11.48
N LEU A 1049 17.97 -42.16 -11.96
CA LEU A 1049 17.05 -41.24 -12.63
C LEU A 1049 16.45 -40.25 -11.63
N ASP A 1050 16.00 -40.74 -10.48
CA ASP A 1050 15.44 -39.87 -9.42
C ASP A 1050 16.51 -38.88 -8.92
N ALA A 1051 17.75 -39.33 -8.74
CA ALA A 1051 18.91 -38.50 -8.37
C ALA A 1051 19.44 -37.56 -9.49
N VAL A 1052 18.75 -37.49 -10.62
CA VAL A 1052 18.97 -36.52 -11.72
C VAL A 1052 17.73 -35.66 -11.97
N ALA A 1053 16.55 -36.08 -11.49
CA ALA A 1053 15.33 -35.29 -11.46
C ALA A 1053 15.20 -34.40 -10.20
N SER A 1054 16.01 -34.67 -9.16
CA SER A 1054 16.11 -33.90 -7.90
C SER A 1054 17.36 -33.02 -7.80
#